data_AF-A0A943Q456-F1
#
_entry.id   AF-A0A943Q456-F1
#
_cell.length_a   1.000
_cell.length_b   1.000
_cell.length_c   1.000
_cell.angle_alpha   90.00
_cell.angle_beta   90.00
_cell.angle_gamma   90.00
#
_symmetry.space_group_name_H-M   'P 1'
#
loop_
_entity.id
_entity.type
_entity.pdbx_description
1 polymer ?
#
loop_
_entity_poly.entity_id
_entity_poly.type
_entity_poly.pdbx_seq_one_letter_code
_entity_poly.pdbx_strand_id
1 'polypeptide(L)'
;MRFQPFTTASQPFAPLTESSEGSVYLHCTERAVTIGNAYLERTYPIANSRLSVGGILNKRVDGAPASYTMSASSQEFIVRFSAGRKTARLSAGDFSVSSVSYAALPDGRALCISFAPVMALGVPVTVRLVAVLEAKDHFLREYIEVSIPEQQADTLTLDSLDLLSLRVPQGEKTWSRPEMEPANISGFHMGLGQPVYLGSLFLGCEFPAADTRIEEATARTRYYSGKPFSRLRKTDGVFLSWPAVLGAARSDDREVLQSDFFRYIETISTKTEFRKQYNSWYDHMLDITSENIVGSFYEMEKGLTQHGVAPMDAYVVDDGWNDYSKGFWCFNEKFPKELYPSAALAKKFASHFGLWLGPRGGYTTDTVKFAKHIQKAGTGFQNPKSRDICVAAPVYQQGVRKLFLDFMERFDLNYWKLDGFALRPCPKKKHGHMTGGEHDMYFTTELWENWTDIFAAMRAQREEQGKSLWINFTCYVNPSPWFLQWVNSIWMQNSGDHSFQIPSKGGSKQDSDVDQMMTYRDDRYFDFVRTRELQFPLAHLYNHDPIYGNTVKSPQTKQVIQATTEEFRNYLYQLAARGTSFWELYFSYNMMGEEKWQVCSEVLHWAEENFHILRNAKLIGETPAKGNVYGYSAWDGGEGIVSLRNPANFVQEYEITLDRLIGVKEGVKDLSCLQVLPYAAKPDGKTYQYGGRVKLTLAPHEVRILRFGAQKKKPAQMRTAKTISDRAVCLCFDQRVSIADAQVLLNGAQAELTLCADYHTVIASCKDVFLPYEAVAAEISLVDCAGNAVQETARIPYYPDDVIVRVQAQSGAYLADSGVEGEGDFTVTFPLATQEADVMLLTQDGAFTISVDADGKLRFSAGGVTALSTQAVNDGKERRFAALREKNGMLKIYVDGKLDASAYCAAHVNESLRSGPVAARKLSGGEVCLFNRALAFDEIAK
;
A
#
# COMPACT_ATOMS: atom_id res chain seq x y z
N MET A 1 8.99 -16.23 -3.29
CA MET A 1 10.01 -16.34 -2.23
C MET A 1 11.11 -15.34 -2.53
N ARG A 2 11.67 -14.70 -1.49
CA ARG A 2 12.74 -13.70 -1.64
C ARG A 2 14.10 -14.37 -1.83
N PHE A 3 14.94 -13.84 -2.71
CA PHE A 3 16.33 -14.32 -2.85
C PHE A 3 17.06 -14.22 -1.51
N GLN A 4 17.74 -15.29 -1.11
CA GLN A 4 18.61 -15.31 0.06
C GLN A 4 20.02 -15.69 -0.44
N PRO A 5 21.04 -14.85 -0.20
CA PRO A 5 22.40 -15.22 -0.56
C PRO A 5 22.80 -16.47 0.22
N PHE A 6 23.49 -17.38 -0.46
CA PHE A 6 23.92 -18.65 0.10
C PHE A 6 25.44 -18.75 0.05
N THR A 7 25.99 -19.66 0.85
CA THR A 7 27.42 -19.90 0.90
C THR A 7 27.82 -21.01 -0.09
N THR A 8 29.07 -20.99 -0.52
CA THR A 8 29.71 -22.09 -1.24
C THR A 8 29.86 -23.37 -0.42
N ALA A 9 29.61 -23.31 0.90
CA ALA A 9 29.55 -24.47 1.79
C ALA A 9 28.14 -25.09 1.86
N SER A 10 27.09 -24.26 1.72
CA SER A 10 25.68 -24.69 1.75
C SER A 10 25.14 -25.12 0.38
N GLN A 11 25.83 -24.76 -0.71
CA GLN A 11 25.49 -25.17 -2.07
C GLN A 11 26.66 -25.91 -2.73
N PRO A 12 26.42 -27.00 -3.49
CA PRO A 12 27.49 -27.73 -4.16
C PRO A 12 27.98 -26.99 -5.41
N PHE A 13 29.23 -26.53 -5.38
CA PHE A 13 29.90 -25.92 -6.53
C PHE A 13 30.81 -26.94 -7.23
N ALA A 14 30.58 -27.16 -8.52
CA ALA A 14 31.44 -27.98 -9.39
C ALA A 14 32.50 -27.11 -10.08
N PRO A 15 33.74 -27.61 -10.29
CA PRO A 15 34.74 -26.89 -11.08
C PRO A 15 34.20 -26.55 -12.48
N LEU A 16 34.44 -25.32 -12.94
CA LEU A 16 34.10 -24.91 -14.31
C LEU A 16 35.32 -25.11 -15.21
N THR A 17 35.37 -26.24 -15.91
CA THR A 17 36.47 -26.58 -16.84
C THR A 17 36.10 -26.42 -18.31
N GLU A 18 34.81 -26.43 -18.64
CA GLU A 18 34.28 -26.28 -20.00
C GLU A 18 33.05 -25.36 -20.00
N SER A 19 32.73 -24.78 -21.15
CA SER A 19 31.50 -24.03 -21.35
C SER A 19 30.27 -24.92 -21.15
N SER A 20 29.20 -24.34 -20.61
CA SER A 20 27.94 -25.02 -20.36
C SER A 20 26.77 -24.19 -20.91
N GLU A 21 25.99 -24.77 -21.81
CA GLU A 21 24.84 -24.11 -22.45
C GLU A 21 23.55 -24.27 -21.64
N GLY A 22 22.56 -23.42 -21.92
CA GLY A 22 21.25 -23.42 -21.27
C GLY A 22 20.54 -22.07 -21.36
N SER A 23 19.38 -21.94 -20.68
CA SER A 23 18.68 -20.66 -20.54
C SER A 23 19.52 -19.61 -19.79
N VAL A 24 20.36 -20.09 -18.86
CA VAL A 24 21.54 -19.41 -18.35
C VAL A 24 22.75 -20.24 -18.78
N TYR A 25 23.67 -19.65 -19.52
CA TYR A 25 24.90 -20.31 -19.97
C TYR A 25 26.12 -19.75 -19.25
N LEU A 26 27.17 -20.57 -19.22
CA LEU A 26 28.50 -20.22 -18.73
C LEU A 26 29.48 -20.48 -19.87
N HIS A 27 30.20 -19.47 -20.32
CA HIS A 27 31.27 -19.65 -21.31
C HIS A 27 32.62 -19.52 -20.63
N CYS A 28 33.44 -20.56 -20.74
CA CYS A 28 34.77 -20.61 -20.16
C CYS A 28 35.81 -20.60 -21.27
N THR A 29 36.79 -19.70 -21.15
CA THR A 29 37.96 -19.61 -22.03
C THR A 29 39.23 -19.57 -21.16
N GLU A 30 40.40 -19.71 -21.77
CA GLU A 30 41.68 -19.60 -21.05
C GLU A 30 41.87 -18.24 -20.34
N ARG A 31 41.15 -17.19 -20.76
CA ARG A 31 41.38 -15.81 -20.31
C ARG A 31 40.16 -15.14 -19.68
N ALA A 32 39.01 -15.80 -19.64
CA ALA A 32 37.78 -15.22 -19.13
C ALA A 32 36.71 -16.27 -18.85
N VAL A 33 35.81 -15.95 -17.92
CA VAL A 33 34.54 -16.64 -17.73
C VAL A 33 33.38 -15.66 -17.92
N THR A 34 32.35 -16.09 -18.63
CA THR A 34 31.13 -15.31 -18.89
C THR A 34 29.92 -16.04 -18.35
N ILE A 35 29.02 -15.32 -17.69
CA ILE A 35 27.68 -15.79 -17.33
C ILE A 35 26.65 -14.93 -18.06
N GLY A 36 25.64 -15.55 -18.68
CA GLY A 36 24.64 -14.81 -19.42
C GLY A 36 23.33 -15.56 -19.64
N ASN A 37 22.32 -14.81 -20.05
CA ASN A 37 21.00 -15.31 -20.44
C ASN A 37 20.49 -14.55 -21.68
N ALA A 38 19.17 -14.54 -21.89
CA ALA A 38 18.52 -13.82 -22.99
C ALA A 38 18.58 -12.29 -22.88
N TYR A 39 18.82 -11.74 -21.69
CA TYR A 39 18.71 -10.32 -21.39
C TYR A 39 20.06 -9.62 -21.18
N LEU A 40 21.04 -10.32 -20.59
CA LEU A 40 22.37 -9.75 -20.37
C LEU A 40 23.49 -10.80 -20.38
N GLU A 41 24.73 -10.32 -20.54
CA GLU A 41 25.96 -11.07 -20.25
C GLU A 41 26.89 -10.26 -19.35
N ARG A 42 27.56 -10.98 -18.45
CA ARG A 42 28.64 -10.46 -17.61
C ARG A 42 29.89 -11.30 -17.82
N THR A 43 30.97 -10.65 -18.23
CA THR A 43 32.26 -11.29 -18.48
C THR A 43 33.28 -10.90 -17.40
N TYR A 44 34.01 -11.89 -16.88
CA TYR A 44 35.05 -11.77 -15.88
C TYR A 44 36.40 -12.24 -16.47
N PRO A 45 37.23 -11.33 -16.99
CA PRO A 45 38.55 -11.64 -17.52
C PRO A 45 39.51 -12.06 -16.41
N ILE A 46 40.19 -13.19 -16.63
CA ILE A 46 41.17 -13.77 -15.73
C ILE A 46 42.47 -13.92 -16.53
N ALA A 47 43.45 -13.06 -16.26
CA ALA A 47 44.75 -13.09 -16.92
C ALA A 47 45.85 -13.18 -15.86
N ASN A 48 46.82 -14.07 -16.06
CA ASN A 48 47.92 -14.32 -15.10
C ASN A 48 47.40 -14.59 -13.67
N SER A 49 46.34 -15.40 -13.56
CA SER A 49 45.63 -15.67 -12.30
C SER A 49 45.11 -14.44 -11.57
N ARG A 50 44.86 -13.31 -12.25
CA ARG A 50 44.24 -12.12 -11.66
C ARG A 50 42.94 -11.78 -12.35
N LEU A 51 41.94 -11.42 -11.55
CA LEU A 51 40.65 -10.94 -12.02
C LEU A 51 40.76 -9.44 -12.35
N SER A 52 40.25 -9.07 -13.52
CA SER A 52 39.98 -7.67 -13.88
C SER A 52 38.51 -7.49 -14.20
N VAL A 53 38.04 -6.24 -14.26
CA VAL A 53 36.66 -5.96 -14.65
C VAL A 53 36.47 -6.12 -16.15
N GLY A 54 35.53 -6.98 -16.55
CA GLY A 54 35.24 -7.22 -17.97
C GLY A 54 34.01 -6.49 -18.49
N GLY A 55 33.57 -6.96 -19.66
CA GLY A 55 32.42 -6.40 -20.37
C GLY A 55 31.07 -6.73 -19.74
N ILE A 56 30.10 -5.87 -20.01
CA ILE A 56 28.68 -6.07 -19.74
C ILE A 56 27.95 -5.90 -21.09
N LEU A 57 27.17 -6.89 -21.50
CA LEU A 57 26.32 -6.80 -22.70
C LEU A 57 24.88 -6.72 -22.26
N ASN A 58 24.20 -5.62 -22.57
CA ASN A 58 22.75 -5.49 -22.42
C ASN A 58 22.08 -5.88 -23.75
N LYS A 59 21.31 -6.97 -23.74
CA LYS A 59 20.57 -7.48 -24.91
C LYS A 59 19.13 -6.98 -24.99
N ARG A 60 18.68 -6.19 -24.00
CA ARG A 60 17.32 -5.64 -23.93
C ARG A 60 17.13 -4.34 -24.69
N VAL A 61 18.21 -3.67 -25.08
CA VAL A 61 18.12 -2.37 -25.74
C VAL A 61 17.39 -2.49 -27.08
N ASP A 62 16.45 -1.58 -27.32
CA ASP A 62 15.70 -1.53 -28.57
C ASP A 62 16.64 -1.41 -29.78
N GLY A 63 16.45 -2.27 -30.79
CA GLY A 63 17.20 -2.25 -32.05
C GLY A 63 18.49 -3.08 -32.05
N ALA A 64 19.41 -2.86 -31.11
CA ALA A 64 20.67 -3.62 -31.02
C ALA A 64 21.22 -3.70 -29.58
N PRO A 65 21.90 -4.80 -29.20
CA PRO A 65 22.55 -4.91 -27.90
C PRO A 65 23.55 -3.79 -27.61
N ALA A 66 23.54 -3.27 -26.39
CA ALA A 66 24.51 -2.28 -25.92
C ALA A 66 25.65 -2.95 -25.16
N SER A 67 26.89 -2.68 -25.58
CA SER A 67 28.11 -3.27 -24.99
C SER A 67 28.87 -2.23 -24.19
N TYR A 68 29.17 -2.56 -22.93
CA TYR A 68 29.88 -1.70 -22.01
C TYR A 68 31.24 -2.31 -21.67
N THR A 69 32.32 -1.63 -22.06
CA THR A 69 33.69 -2.01 -21.70
C THR A 69 34.19 -1.12 -20.59
N MET A 70 34.53 -1.71 -19.45
CA MET A 70 34.97 -0.96 -18.27
C MET A 70 36.46 -0.63 -18.34
N SER A 71 36.85 0.51 -17.78
CA SER A 71 38.26 0.89 -17.64
C SER A 71 39.03 -0.14 -16.81
N ALA A 72 40.32 -0.31 -17.10
CA ALA A 72 41.25 -1.10 -16.28
C ALA A 72 41.36 -0.60 -14.82
N SER A 73 40.96 0.64 -14.53
CA SER A 73 40.89 1.17 -13.16
C SER A 73 39.67 0.70 -12.36
N SER A 74 38.70 0.05 -13.00
CA SER A 74 37.52 -0.52 -12.34
C SER A 74 37.90 -1.73 -11.48
N GLN A 75 37.10 -2.03 -10.45
CA GLN A 75 37.29 -3.19 -9.58
C GLN A 75 35.94 -3.90 -9.35
N GLU A 76 35.91 -5.24 -9.40
CA GLU A 76 34.70 -6.01 -9.06
C GLU A 76 34.30 -5.78 -7.61
N PHE A 77 35.29 -5.75 -6.73
CA PHE A 77 35.12 -5.41 -5.33
C PHE A 77 36.33 -4.67 -4.75
N ILE A 78 36.10 -3.89 -3.70
CA ILE A 78 37.12 -3.27 -2.86
C ILE A 78 36.72 -3.47 -1.40
N VAL A 79 37.54 -4.19 -0.63
CA VAL A 79 37.35 -4.39 0.80
C VAL A 79 38.32 -3.51 1.57
N ARG A 80 37.80 -2.70 2.49
CA ARG A 80 38.60 -1.84 3.37
C ARG A 80 38.56 -2.39 4.78
N PHE A 81 39.73 -2.47 5.40
CA PHE A 81 39.91 -2.96 6.75
C PHE A 81 40.57 -1.92 7.64
N SER A 82 40.33 -2.03 8.94
CA SER A 82 41.05 -1.26 9.95
C SER A 82 41.48 -2.14 11.13
N ALA A 83 42.60 -1.77 11.75
CA ALA A 83 43.09 -2.31 13.01
C ALA A 83 43.67 -1.15 13.84
N GLY A 84 42.88 -0.63 14.78
CA GLY A 84 43.19 0.62 15.47
C GLY A 84 43.24 1.81 14.51
N ARG A 85 44.43 2.42 14.35
CA ARG A 85 44.65 3.55 13.41
C ARG A 85 45.15 3.10 12.04
N LYS A 86 45.54 1.83 11.89
CA LYS A 86 46.05 1.30 10.62
C LYS A 86 44.87 0.93 9.73
N THR A 87 45.00 1.18 8.44
CA THR A 87 44.00 0.81 7.43
C THR A 87 44.66 -0.04 6.34
N ALA A 88 43.88 -0.92 5.72
CA ALA A 88 44.26 -1.65 4.53
C ALA A 88 43.12 -1.59 3.51
N ARG A 89 43.49 -1.58 2.23
CA ARG A 89 42.56 -1.62 1.10
C ARG A 89 42.99 -2.77 0.20
N LEU A 90 42.13 -3.76 0.03
CA LEU A 90 42.32 -4.84 -0.93
C LEU A 90 41.24 -4.75 -1.99
N SER A 91 41.63 -4.81 -3.25
CA SER A 91 40.77 -4.83 -4.41
C SER A 91 40.86 -6.17 -5.12
N ALA A 92 39.88 -6.50 -5.99
CA ALA A 92 39.87 -7.78 -6.71
C ALA A 92 41.20 -8.10 -7.39
N GLY A 93 41.86 -7.09 -7.97
CA GLY A 93 43.16 -7.25 -8.62
C GLY A 93 44.35 -7.54 -7.68
N ASP A 94 44.20 -7.37 -6.37
CA ASP A 94 45.24 -7.71 -5.37
C ASP A 94 45.28 -9.20 -5.04
N PHE A 95 44.23 -9.94 -5.39
CA PHE A 95 44.11 -11.36 -5.15
C PHE A 95 44.51 -12.18 -6.38
N SER A 96 45.05 -13.38 -6.13
CA SER A 96 45.23 -14.38 -7.18
C SER A 96 44.03 -15.33 -7.21
N VAL A 97 43.40 -15.52 -8.36
CA VAL A 97 42.32 -16.48 -8.59
C VAL A 97 42.87 -17.89 -8.40
N SER A 98 42.27 -18.65 -7.49
CA SER A 98 42.64 -20.03 -7.17
C SER A 98 41.79 -21.04 -7.93
N SER A 99 40.50 -20.75 -8.14
CA SER A 99 39.59 -21.60 -8.92
C SER A 99 38.37 -20.84 -9.39
N VAL A 100 37.74 -21.36 -10.45
CA VAL A 100 36.42 -20.95 -10.93
C VAL A 100 35.51 -22.17 -10.87
N SER A 101 34.34 -22.00 -10.28
CA SER A 101 33.36 -23.05 -10.08
C SER A 101 31.95 -22.52 -10.31
N TYR A 102 30.97 -23.41 -10.44
CA TYR A 102 29.58 -23.02 -10.58
C TYR A 102 28.63 -23.97 -9.86
N ALA A 103 27.44 -23.48 -9.51
CA ALA A 103 26.33 -24.27 -9.00
C ALA A 103 25.12 -24.12 -9.94
N ALA A 104 24.44 -25.24 -10.20
CA ALA A 104 23.14 -25.22 -10.85
C ALA A 104 22.06 -24.85 -9.82
N LEU A 105 21.19 -23.92 -10.17
CA LEU A 105 20.03 -23.51 -9.38
C LEU A 105 18.74 -23.95 -10.10
N PRO A 106 17.59 -24.06 -9.41
CA PRO A 106 16.33 -24.47 -10.03
C PRO A 106 15.99 -23.67 -11.31
N ASP A 107 16.17 -22.34 -11.26
CA ASP A 107 15.83 -21.43 -12.36
C ASP A 107 17.05 -20.65 -12.90
N GLY A 108 18.28 -21.09 -12.60
CA GLY A 108 19.47 -20.30 -12.91
C GLY A 108 20.79 -20.98 -12.62
N ARG A 109 21.85 -20.17 -12.54
CA ARG A 109 23.21 -20.60 -12.17
C ARG A 109 23.87 -19.58 -11.26
N ALA A 110 24.77 -20.08 -10.42
CA ALA A 110 25.71 -19.27 -9.66
C ALA A 110 27.13 -19.56 -10.14
N LEU A 111 27.86 -18.52 -10.53
CA LEU A 111 29.28 -18.56 -10.82
C LEU A 111 30.05 -18.14 -9.55
N CYS A 112 31.10 -18.88 -9.18
CA CYS A 112 31.99 -18.52 -8.08
C CYS A 112 33.44 -18.40 -8.58
N ILE A 113 34.08 -17.29 -8.24
CA ILE A 113 35.52 -17.07 -8.40
C ILE A 113 36.15 -17.05 -7.02
N SER A 114 36.96 -18.06 -6.72
CA SER A 114 37.67 -18.18 -5.44
C SER A 114 39.07 -17.59 -5.56
N PHE A 115 39.50 -16.93 -4.49
CA PHE A 115 40.81 -16.28 -4.43
C PHE A 115 41.73 -16.94 -3.39
N ALA A 116 43.04 -16.92 -3.64
CA ALA A 116 44.05 -17.27 -2.66
C ALA A 116 44.08 -16.24 -1.51
N PRO A 117 44.37 -16.63 -0.25
CA PRO A 117 44.40 -15.71 0.87
C PRO A 117 45.45 -14.59 0.70
N VAL A 118 45.10 -13.37 1.11
CA VAL A 118 46.01 -12.20 1.12
C VAL A 118 46.10 -11.62 2.53
N MET A 119 47.29 -11.17 2.92
CA MET A 119 47.51 -10.57 4.24
C MET A 119 46.96 -9.13 4.29
N ALA A 120 45.99 -8.87 5.17
CA ALA A 120 45.53 -7.53 5.52
C ALA A 120 45.92 -7.24 6.97
N LEU A 121 46.81 -6.27 7.20
CA LEU A 121 47.23 -5.84 8.55
C LEU A 121 47.73 -6.99 9.45
N GLY A 122 48.33 -8.04 8.88
CA GLY A 122 48.82 -9.21 9.62
C GLY A 122 47.81 -10.35 9.77
N VAL A 123 46.61 -10.23 9.18
CA VAL A 123 45.56 -11.26 9.19
C VAL A 123 45.37 -11.81 7.77
N PRO A 124 45.38 -13.14 7.55
CA PRO A 124 45.08 -13.70 6.24
C PRO A 124 43.57 -13.59 5.95
N VAL A 125 43.23 -12.96 4.83
CA VAL A 125 41.85 -12.75 4.36
C VAL A 125 41.61 -13.60 3.13
N THR A 126 40.55 -14.41 3.17
CA THR A 126 40.06 -15.17 2.01
C THR A 126 38.78 -14.52 1.49
N VAL A 127 38.69 -14.38 0.17
CA VAL A 127 37.52 -13.83 -0.52
C VAL A 127 37.04 -14.84 -1.57
N ARG A 128 35.72 -14.88 -1.78
CA ARG A 128 35.09 -15.48 -2.97
C ARG A 128 34.10 -14.48 -3.55
N LEU A 129 34.07 -14.33 -4.87
CA LEU A 129 33.04 -13.57 -5.59
C LEU A 129 32.00 -14.54 -6.14
N VAL A 130 30.72 -14.29 -5.87
CA VAL A 130 29.60 -15.10 -6.34
C VAL A 130 28.67 -14.22 -7.18
N ALA A 131 28.37 -14.68 -8.40
CA ALA A 131 27.46 -14.04 -9.33
C ALA A 131 26.30 -14.98 -9.65
N VAL A 132 25.07 -14.55 -9.40
CA VAL A 132 23.84 -15.33 -9.58
C VAL A 132 22.99 -14.73 -10.69
N LEU A 133 22.60 -15.57 -11.65
CA LEU A 133 21.73 -15.20 -12.76
C LEU A 133 20.65 -16.27 -12.96
N GLU A 134 19.40 -15.84 -13.04
CA GLU A 134 18.26 -16.69 -13.37
C GLU A 134 17.80 -16.48 -14.82
N ALA A 135 17.12 -17.47 -15.38
CA ALA A 135 16.76 -17.52 -16.80
C ALA A 135 15.85 -16.35 -17.24
N LYS A 136 14.99 -15.88 -16.33
CA LYS A 136 14.00 -14.82 -16.60
C LYS A 136 14.43 -13.45 -16.09
N ASP A 137 15.56 -13.38 -15.39
CA ASP A 137 16.02 -12.15 -14.77
C ASP A 137 16.74 -11.27 -15.78
N HIS A 138 16.32 -10.01 -15.86
CA HIS A 138 17.00 -8.97 -16.63
C HIS A 138 18.08 -8.27 -15.78
N PHE A 139 18.56 -8.95 -14.75
CA PHE A 139 19.52 -8.44 -13.79
C PHE A 139 20.33 -9.62 -13.22
N LEU A 140 21.50 -9.30 -12.67
CA LEU A 140 22.43 -10.23 -12.05
C LEU A 140 22.73 -9.75 -10.63
N ARG A 141 22.83 -10.69 -9.69
CA ARG A 141 23.23 -10.42 -8.30
C ARG A 141 24.68 -10.80 -8.08
N GLU A 142 25.48 -9.90 -7.53
CA GLU A 142 26.84 -10.17 -7.09
C GLU A 142 26.98 -9.97 -5.58
N TYR A 143 27.65 -10.90 -4.90
CA TYR A 143 28.07 -10.73 -3.51
C TYR A 143 29.41 -11.43 -3.28
N ILE A 144 30.06 -11.09 -2.18
CA ILE A 144 31.31 -11.76 -1.77
C ILE A 144 31.15 -12.51 -0.46
N GLU A 145 31.88 -13.61 -0.35
CA GLU A 145 32.17 -14.26 0.92
C GLU A 145 33.52 -13.76 1.43
N VAL A 146 33.60 -13.38 2.70
CA VAL A 146 34.85 -12.99 3.34
C VAL A 146 35.06 -13.79 4.61
N SER A 147 36.23 -14.42 4.75
CA SER A 147 36.60 -15.16 5.95
C SER A 147 38.02 -14.85 6.39
N ILE A 148 38.20 -14.84 7.71
CA ILE A 148 39.50 -14.73 8.38
C ILE A 148 39.60 -15.83 9.46
N PRO A 149 40.81 -16.18 9.94
CA PRO A 149 40.96 -17.13 11.05
C PRO A 149 40.14 -16.71 12.26
N GLU A 150 39.38 -17.64 12.82
CA GLU A 150 38.46 -17.37 13.94
C GLU A 150 39.19 -16.79 15.16
N GLN A 151 40.39 -17.27 15.47
CA GLN A 151 41.18 -16.75 16.60
C GLN A 151 41.63 -15.30 16.42
N GLN A 152 41.53 -14.75 15.20
CA GLN A 152 41.89 -13.37 14.86
C GLN A 152 40.67 -12.48 14.60
N ALA A 153 39.45 -12.98 14.87
CA ALA A 153 38.18 -12.30 14.55
C ALA A 153 38.03 -10.90 15.19
N ASP A 154 38.63 -10.66 16.36
CA ASP A 154 38.61 -9.36 17.04
C ASP A 154 39.72 -8.39 16.59
N THR A 155 40.70 -8.87 15.82
CA THR A 155 41.89 -8.09 15.48
C THR A 155 41.75 -7.26 14.20
N LEU A 156 40.78 -7.63 13.34
CA LEU A 156 40.51 -6.97 12.08
C LEU A 156 39.06 -6.51 12.03
N THR A 157 38.87 -5.25 11.65
CA THR A 157 37.56 -4.63 11.44
C THR A 157 37.29 -4.49 9.95
N LEU A 158 36.11 -4.91 9.51
CA LEU A 158 35.59 -4.54 8.20
C LEU A 158 35.13 -3.07 8.28
N ASP A 159 35.82 -2.19 7.57
CA ASP A 159 35.48 -0.77 7.53
C ASP A 159 34.32 -0.53 6.55
N SER A 160 34.55 -0.86 5.29
CA SER A 160 33.61 -0.72 4.19
C SER A 160 33.92 -1.70 3.07
N LEU A 161 32.93 -1.95 2.23
CA LEU A 161 32.98 -2.83 1.08
C LEU A 161 32.32 -2.13 -0.11
N ASP A 162 33.04 -2.04 -1.22
CA ASP A 162 32.48 -1.62 -2.50
C ASP A 162 32.28 -2.87 -3.37
N LEU A 163 31.13 -3.00 -4.00
CA LEU A 163 30.86 -3.93 -5.10
C LEU A 163 30.51 -3.14 -6.36
N LEU A 164 30.69 -3.76 -7.52
CA LEU A 164 30.43 -3.15 -8.82
C LEU A 164 31.09 -1.76 -8.92
N SER A 165 32.39 -1.67 -8.57
CA SER A 165 33.14 -0.41 -8.60
C SER A 165 33.63 -0.14 -10.02
N LEU A 166 32.71 0.36 -10.85
CA LEU A 166 32.86 0.50 -12.28
C LEU A 166 33.24 1.92 -12.66
N ARG A 167 34.38 2.11 -13.33
CA ARG A 167 34.72 3.40 -13.93
C ARG A 167 33.75 3.67 -15.08
N VAL A 168 33.06 4.79 -15.01
CA VAL A 168 32.10 5.24 -16.03
C VAL A 168 32.85 5.43 -17.36
N PRO A 169 32.46 4.73 -18.45
CA PRO A 169 33.04 4.95 -19.76
C PRO A 169 32.73 6.36 -20.29
N GLN A 170 33.66 6.95 -21.04
CA GLN A 170 33.50 8.30 -21.57
C GLN A 170 32.34 8.36 -22.58
N GLY A 171 31.48 9.37 -22.46
CA GLY A 171 30.36 9.60 -23.39
C GLY A 171 29.07 8.88 -23.04
N GLU A 172 29.07 8.00 -22.04
CA GLU A 172 27.85 7.34 -21.56
C GLU A 172 26.94 8.31 -20.82
N LYS A 173 25.62 8.21 -21.03
CA LYS A 173 24.64 8.89 -20.19
C LYS A 173 24.69 8.27 -18.80
N THR A 174 24.66 9.10 -17.76
CA THR A 174 24.64 8.61 -16.39
C THR A 174 23.63 9.35 -15.54
N TRP A 175 23.15 8.67 -14.51
CA TRP A 175 22.44 9.28 -13.41
C TRP A 175 22.97 8.73 -12.08
N SER A 176 23.16 9.62 -11.13
CA SER A 176 23.46 9.30 -9.73
C SER A 176 22.56 10.18 -8.89
N ARG A 177 22.24 9.73 -7.67
CA ARG A 177 21.53 10.56 -6.70
C ARG A 177 22.16 11.96 -6.62
N PRO A 178 21.38 13.05 -6.67
CA PRO A 178 21.92 14.39 -6.46
C PRO A 178 22.34 14.57 -5.00
N GLU A 179 23.14 15.58 -4.72
CA GLU A 179 23.30 16.09 -3.36
C GLU A 179 21.98 16.72 -2.92
N MET A 180 21.35 16.14 -1.90
CA MET A 180 20.01 16.51 -1.48
C MET A 180 20.03 17.53 -0.35
N GLU A 181 19.12 18.50 -0.40
CA GLU A 181 18.84 19.32 0.78
C GLU A 181 18.30 18.44 1.94
N PRO A 182 18.65 18.73 3.20
CA PRO A 182 18.11 18.02 4.34
C PRO A 182 16.57 18.03 4.36
N ALA A 183 15.97 16.89 4.70
CA ALA A 183 14.53 16.75 4.92
C ALA A 183 14.35 15.94 6.21
N ASN A 184 14.29 16.64 7.35
CA ASN A 184 14.39 16.09 8.71
C ASN A 184 15.73 15.40 9.04
N ILE A 185 16.15 14.43 8.23
CA ILE A 185 17.49 13.81 8.24
C ILE A 185 18.42 14.54 7.25
N SER A 186 19.73 14.28 7.33
CA SER A 186 20.70 14.96 6.44
C SER A 186 20.54 14.52 4.98
N GLY A 187 20.93 15.38 4.03
CA GLY A 187 20.97 15.08 2.60
C GLY A 187 21.68 13.76 2.23
N PHE A 188 22.85 13.51 2.83
CA PHE A 188 23.58 12.26 2.62
C PHE A 188 22.73 11.03 2.96
N HIS A 189 22.09 11.03 4.14
CA HIS A 189 21.22 9.94 4.59
C HIS A 189 19.94 9.80 3.74
N MET A 190 19.35 10.92 3.30
CA MET A 190 18.18 10.90 2.40
C MET A 190 18.45 10.13 1.10
N GLY A 191 19.65 10.25 0.54
CA GLY A 191 19.99 9.56 -0.70
C GLY A 191 20.51 8.13 -0.53
N LEU A 192 20.51 7.55 0.68
CA LEU A 192 20.90 6.15 0.85
C LEU A 192 19.88 5.22 0.17
N GLY A 193 20.38 4.12 -0.39
CA GLY A 193 19.57 3.12 -1.10
C GLY A 193 19.06 3.55 -2.49
N GLN A 194 19.46 4.71 -2.99
CA GLN A 194 19.18 5.08 -4.39
C GLN A 194 20.05 4.24 -5.35
N PRO A 195 19.59 3.92 -6.57
CA PRO A 195 20.41 3.25 -7.56
C PRO A 195 21.37 4.23 -8.26
N VAL A 196 22.17 3.71 -9.18
CA VAL A 196 22.89 4.48 -10.21
C VAL A 196 22.47 3.98 -11.58
N TYR A 197 22.38 4.86 -12.56
CA TYR A 197 22.14 4.50 -13.95
C TYR A 197 23.35 4.81 -14.82
N LEU A 198 23.73 3.85 -15.67
CA LEU A 198 24.88 3.91 -16.56
C LEU A 198 24.48 3.43 -17.95
N GLY A 199 24.26 4.35 -18.88
CA GLY A 199 23.65 4.09 -20.17
C GLY A 199 22.28 3.45 -20.00
N SER A 200 22.15 2.20 -20.45
CA SER A 200 20.96 1.35 -20.32
C SER A 200 21.05 0.36 -19.16
N LEU A 201 21.96 0.57 -18.21
CA LEU A 201 22.16 -0.27 -17.03
C LEU A 201 21.68 0.42 -15.76
N PHE A 202 21.23 -0.36 -14.77
CA PHE A 202 21.02 0.11 -13.40
C PHE A 202 21.85 -0.69 -12.39
N LEU A 203 22.39 0.00 -11.40
CA LEU A 203 23.21 -0.57 -10.32
C LEU A 203 22.60 -0.26 -8.96
N GLY A 204 22.62 -1.21 -8.04
CA GLY A 204 22.06 -1.05 -6.70
C GLY A 204 22.59 -2.07 -5.70
N CYS A 205 22.04 -2.06 -4.50
CA CYS A 205 22.34 -3.06 -3.46
C CYS A 205 21.09 -3.33 -2.65
N GLU A 206 20.81 -4.60 -2.37
CA GLU A 206 19.64 -5.04 -1.61
C GLU A 206 19.67 -4.62 -0.14
N PHE A 207 20.74 -3.96 0.32
CA PHE A 207 20.77 -3.27 1.61
C PHE A 207 20.14 -1.87 1.52
N PRO A 208 19.10 -1.58 2.32
CA PRO A 208 18.38 -0.31 2.22
C PRO A 208 19.19 0.96 2.51
N ALA A 209 20.31 0.85 3.22
CA ALA A 209 21.15 1.98 3.57
C ALA A 209 22.51 1.95 2.85
N ALA A 210 22.64 1.22 1.73
CA ALA A 210 23.86 1.27 0.92
C ALA A 210 24.07 2.68 0.32
N ASP A 211 25.32 3.12 0.30
CA ASP A 211 25.75 4.35 -0.39
C ASP A 211 26.14 4.00 -1.83
N THR A 212 25.14 4.01 -2.70
CA THR A 212 25.32 3.78 -4.14
C THR A 212 25.31 5.13 -4.85
N ARG A 213 26.42 5.49 -5.49
CA ARG A 213 26.58 6.77 -6.21
C ARG A 213 27.70 6.69 -7.23
N ILE A 214 27.73 7.66 -8.14
CA ILE A 214 28.89 7.94 -8.98
C ILE A 214 29.75 8.98 -8.25
N GLU A 215 30.99 8.62 -7.94
CA GLU A 215 31.96 9.48 -7.28
C GLU A 215 33.29 9.39 -8.04
N GLU A 216 33.88 10.55 -8.38
CA GLU A 216 35.12 10.62 -9.16
C GLU A 216 35.08 9.77 -10.46
N ALA A 217 33.96 9.84 -11.18
CA ALA A 217 33.68 9.03 -12.39
C ALA A 217 33.67 7.51 -12.16
N THR A 218 33.42 7.05 -10.94
CA THR A 218 33.28 5.63 -10.58
C THR A 218 31.89 5.39 -10.01
N ALA A 219 31.07 4.61 -10.72
CA ALA A 219 29.85 4.04 -10.17
C ALA A 219 30.22 2.95 -9.15
N ARG A 220 29.60 2.95 -7.98
CA ARG A 220 29.82 1.91 -6.97
C ARG A 220 28.58 1.74 -6.10
N THR A 221 28.44 0.57 -5.49
CA THR A 221 27.64 0.42 -4.27
C THR A 221 28.56 0.17 -3.08
N ARG A 222 28.40 0.96 -2.00
CA ARG A 222 29.21 0.84 -0.78
C ARG A 222 28.36 0.46 0.41
N TYR A 223 28.78 -0.60 1.08
CA TYR A 223 28.31 -1.00 2.41
C TYR A 223 29.37 -0.60 3.44
N TYR A 224 28.95 0.00 4.54
CA TYR A 224 29.83 0.32 5.68
C TYR A 224 29.53 -0.64 6.80
N SER A 225 30.53 -1.09 7.56
CA SER A 225 30.29 -1.96 8.71
C SER A 225 30.84 -1.36 9.99
N GLY A 226 32.14 -1.06 9.99
CA GLY A 226 32.89 -0.67 11.19
C GLY A 226 33.02 -1.78 12.23
N LYS A 227 32.48 -2.99 11.98
CA LYS A 227 32.46 -4.10 12.95
C LYS A 227 33.73 -4.95 12.86
N PRO A 228 34.29 -5.41 14.00
CA PRO A 228 35.24 -6.52 13.99
C PRO A 228 34.57 -7.77 13.42
N PHE A 229 35.35 -8.66 12.82
CA PHE A 229 34.83 -9.92 12.25
C PHE A 229 34.16 -10.83 13.27
N SER A 230 34.44 -10.67 14.57
CA SER A 230 33.73 -11.34 15.67
C SER A 230 32.27 -10.89 15.82
N ARG A 231 31.94 -9.67 15.36
CA ARG A 231 30.59 -9.07 15.42
C ARG A 231 29.82 -9.10 14.10
N LEU A 232 30.46 -9.49 12.99
CA LEU A 232 29.78 -9.65 11.71
C LEU A 232 28.82 -10.85 11.77
N ARG A 233 27.67 -10.72 11.12
CA ARG A 233 26.77 -11.87 10.90
C ARG A 233 27.48 -12.84 9.97
N LYS A 234 27.56 -14.10 10.37
CA LYS A 234 28.17 -15.17 9.59
C LYS A 234 27.14 -16.24 9.24
N THR A 235 27.26 -16.77 8.03
CA THR A 235 26.54 -17.95 7.57
C THR A 235 27.61 -18.99 7.23
N ASP A 236 27.50 -20.20 7.76
CA ASP A 236 28.51 -21.27 7.59
C ASP A 236 29.96 -20.82 7.86
N GLY A 237 30.14 -19.97 8.88
CA GLY A 237 31.44 -19.47 9.31
C GLY A 237 32.02 -18.31 8.48
N VAL A 238 31.35 -17.85 7.42
CA VAL A 238 31.81 -16.74 6.55
C VAL A 238 30.89 -15.53 6.63
N PHE A 239 31.44 -14.33 6.45
CA PHE A 239 30.64 -13.12 6.24
C PHE A 239 30.17 -13.07 4.79
N LEU A 240 28.86 -12.89 4.58
CA LEU A 240 28.28 -12.62 3.26
C LEU A 240 27.99 -11.12 3.15
N SER A 241 28.45 -10.50 2.07
CA SER A 241 28.00 -9.15 1.75
C SER A 241 26.54 -9.14 1.32
N TRP A 242 25.90 -7.98 1.42
CA TRP A 242 24.61 -7.75 0.78
C TRP A 242 24.74 -7.90 -0.75
N PRO A 243 23.74 -8.45 -1.44
CA PRO A 243 23.75 -8.55 -2.90
C PRO A 243 23.76 -7.17 -3.56
N ALA A 244 24.79 -6.92 -4.37
CA ALA A 244 24.80 -5.86 -5.37
C ALA A 244 24.05 -6.32 -6.62
N VAL A 245 23.36 -5.41 -7.29
CA VAL A 245 22.52 -5.70 -8.44
C VAL A 245 23.07 -4.96 -9.65
N LEU A 246 23.25 -5.69 -10.75
CA LEU A 246 23.52 -5.14 -12.08
C LEU A 246 22.35 -5.51 -13.00
N GLY A 247 21.57 -4.51 -13.40
CA GLY A 247 20.39 -4.69 -14.23
C GLY A 247 20.51 -4.10 -15.62
N ALA A 248 19.81 -4.71 -16.57
CA ALA A 248 19.68 -4.30 -17.95
C ALA A 248 18.30 -3.68 -18.20
N ALA A 249 18.23 -2.50 -18.79
CA ALA A 249 17.00 -1.81 -19.19
C ALA A 249 16.82 -1.79 -20.72
N ARG A 250 15.61 -1.44 -21.18
CA ARG A 250 15.26 -1.40 -22.61
C ARG A 250 15.75 -0.17 -23.36
N SER A 251 16.08 0.91 -22.64
CA SER A 251 16.53 2.18 -23.21
C SER A 251 17.42 2.92 -22.19
N ASP A 252 18.19 3.90 -22.68
CA ASP A 252 18.87 4.91 -21.86
C ASP A 252 17.99 6.15 -21.57
N ASP A 253 16.72 6.12 -22.04
CA ASP A 253 15.69 7.07 -21.66
C ASP A 253 15.36 6.92 -20.17
N ARG A 254 15.49 8.02 -19.42
CA ARG A 254 15.40 8.03 -17.97
C ARG A 254 14.12 7.41 -17.41
N GLU A 255 12.99 7.68 -18.05
CA GLU A 255 11.67 7.20 -17.64
C GLU A 255 11.47 5.70 -17.89
N VAL A 256 12.02 5.18 -19.00
CA VAL A 256 11.96 3.75 -19.35
C VAL A 256 12.89 2.96 -18.43
N LEU A 257 14.10 3.49 -18.21
CA LEU A 257 15.10 2.91 -17.32
C LEU A 257 14.58 2.84 -15.88
N GLN A 258 13.98 3.91 -15.37
CA GLN A 258 13.31 3.90 -14.06
C GLN A 258 12.22 2.84 -13.97
N SER A 259 11.38 2.70 -15.00
CA SER A 259 10.34 1.67 -15.02
C SER A 259 10.93 0.25 -15.00
N ASP A 260 12.01 -0.03 -15.73
CA ASP A 260 12.68 -1.33 -15.67
C ASP A 260 13.35 -1.59 -14.30
N PHE A 261 13.94 -0.56 -13.66
CA PHE A 261 14.42 -0.66 -12.29
C PHE A 261 13.27 -0.95 -11.29
N PHE A 262 12.12 -0.29 -11.43
CA PHE A 262 10.97 -0.54 -10.56
C PHE A 262 10.39 -1.94 -10.77
N ARG A 263 10.41 -2.50 -11.99
CA ARG A 263 10.06 -3.92 -12.24
C ARG A 263 11.01 -4.87 -11.51
N TYR A 264 12.28 -4.53 -11.40
CA TYR A 264 13.20 -5.28 -10.53
C TYR A 264 12.78 -5.17 -9.05
N ILE A 265 12.49 -3.96 -8.57
CA ILE A 265 12.04 -3.75 -7.18
C ILE A 265 10.78 -4.57 -6.87
N GLU A 266 9.83 -4.66 -7.80
CA GLU A 266 8.63 -5.51 -7.64
C GLU A 266 8.95 -6.99 -7.38
N THR A 267 10.07 -7.51 -7.90
CA THR A 267 10.48 -8.92 -7.67
C THR A 267 10.89 -9.20 -6.23
N ILE A 268 11.34 -8.17 -5.50
CA ILE A 268 11.83 -8.29 -4.13
C ILE A 268 10.86 -7.71 -3.11
N SER A 269 9.95 -6.83 -3.54
CA SER A 269 8.96 -6.18 -2.69
C SER A 269 7.99 -7.16 -2.06
N THR A 270 7.55 -6.83 -0.85
CA THR A 270 6.37 -7.44 -0.25
C THR A 270 5.17 -7.21 -1.17
N LYS A 271 4.32 -8.23 -1.36
CA LYS A 271 3.10 -8.08 -2.16
C LYS A 271 2.26 -6.93 -1.59
N THR A 272 1.86 -6.02 -2.48
CA THR A 272 1.07 -4.84 -2.14
C THR A 272 -0.13 -4.76 -3.07
N GLU A 273 -1.30 -4.63 -2.46
CA GLU A 273 -2.61 -4.44 -3.08
C GLU A 273 -3.17 -3.09 -2.64
N PHE A 274 -4.27 -2.65 -3.25
CA PHE A 274 -4.97 -1.46 -2.79
C PHE A 274 -5.48 -1.68 -1.37
N ARG A 275 -5.11 -0.80 -0.45
CA ARG A 275 -5.43 -0.91 0.97
C ARG A 275 -6.12 0.36 1.44
N LYS A 276 -7.27 0.20 2.07
CA LYS A 276 -8.11 1.24 2.68
C LYS A 276 -8.31 0.97 4.16
N GLN A 277 -7.94 1.91 5.02
CA GLN A 277 -8.13 1.78 6.47
C GLN A 277 -8.52 3.11 7.11
N TYR A 278 -9.17 3.06 8.28
CA TYR A 278 -9.49 4.25 9.07
C TYR A 278 -8.40 4.51 10.13
N ASN A 279 -8.04 5.78 10.34
CA ASN A 279 -7.10 6.18 11.37
C ASN A 279 -7.61 7.37 12.19
N SER A 280 -7.55 7.24 13.51
CA SER A 280 -8.13 8.18 14.49
C SER A 280 -7.39 9.51 14.65
N TRP A 281 -6.21 9.72 14.05
CA TRP A 281 -5.35 10.87 14.35
C TRP A 281 -6.07 12.22 14.18
N TYR A 282 -6.67 12.48 13.02
CA TYR A 282 -7.31 13.77 12.78
C TYR A 282 -8.71 13.92 13.40
N ASP A 283 -9.23 12.85 13.98
CA ASP A 283 -10.50 12.87 14.71
C ASP A 283 -10.30 13.38 16.14
N HIS A 284 -9.33 12.82 16.87
CA HIS A 284 -9.13 13.11 18.30
C HIS A 284 -7.69 13.52 18.69
N MET A 285 -6.71 13.41 17.79
CA MET A 285 -5.29 13.62 18.09
C MET A 285 -4.88 12.81 19.35
N LEU A 286 -4.20 13.43 20.31
CA LEU A 286 -3.77 12.78 21.55
C LEU A 286 -4.92 12.56 22.56
N ASP A 287 -6.12 13.07 22.30
CA ASP A 287 -7.28 13.00 23.20
C ASP A 287 -8.11 11.72 23.00
N ILE A 288 -7.53 10.70 22.37
CA ILE A 288 -8.15 9.36 22.25
C ILE A 288 -8.37 8.69 23.62
N THR A 289 -9.52 8.05 23.79
CA THR A 289 -9.87 7.16 24.90
C THR A 289 -10.44 5.85 24.34
N SER A 290 -10.57 4.81 25.18
CA SER A 290 -11.23 3.58 24.74
C SER A 290 -12.65 3.81 24.22
N GLU A 291 -13.38 4.78 24.78
CA GLU A 291 -14.78 5.06 24.46
C GLU A 291 -14.94 5.85 23.16
N ASN A 292 -14.19 6.95 22.98
CA ASN A 292 -14.34 7.77 21.77
C ASN A 292 -13.84 7.05 20.51
N ILE A 293 -12.80 6.22 20.62
CA ILE A 293 -12.33 5.36 19.53
C ILE A 293 -13.42 4.37 19.11
N VAL A 294 -14.06 3.71 20.08
CA VAL A 294 -15.17 2.79 19.80
C VAL A 294 -16.32 3.53 19.12
N GLY A 295 -16.65 4.74 19.56
CA GLY A 295 -17.66 5.60 18.93
C GLY A 295 -17.32 5.93 17.48
N SER A 296 -16.12 6.45 17.21
CA SER A 296 -15.66 6.75 15.85
C SER A 296 -15.63 5.51 14.96
N PHE A 297 -15.25 4.35 15.49
CA PHE A 297 -15.24 3.10 14.73
C PHE A 297 -16.65 2.71 14.25
N TYR A 298 -17.68 2.80 15.11
CA TYR A 298 -19.07 2.55 14.70
C TYR A 298 -19.57 3.52 13.63
N GLU A 299 -19.30 4.82 13.80
CA GLU A 299 -19.80 5.84 12.87
C GLU A 299 -19.10 5.76 11.51
N MET A 300 -17.79 5.50 11.50
CA MET A 300 -17.04 5.25 10.26
C MET A 300 -17.51 3.98 9.58
N GLU A 301 -17.73 2.89 10.32
CA GLU A 301 -18.26 1.64 9.75
C GLU A 301 -19.65 1.81 9.16
N LYS A 302 -20.56 2.50 9.87
CA LYS A 302 -21.89 2.86 9.38
C LYS A 302 -21.80 3.68 8.10
N GLY A 303 -21.04 4.78 8.11
CA GLY A 303 -20.90 5.68 6.96
C GLY A 303 -20.36 4.98 5.71
N LEU A 304 -19.48 3.99 5.87
CA LEU A 304 -18.90 3.25 4.76
C LEU A 304 -19.79 2.10 4.27
N THR A 305 -20.20 1.20 5.17
CA THR A 305 -20.92 -0.03 4.79
C THR A 305 -22.35 0.23 4.30
N GLN A 306 -23.04 1.24 4.85
CA GLN A 306 -24.36 1.68 4.36
C GLN A 306 -24.31 2.35 2.99
N HIS A 307 -23.11 2.67 2.50
CA HIS A 307 -22.85 3.17 1.15
C HIS A 307 -22.18 2.12 0.25
N GLY A 308 -22.19 0.85 0.65
CA GLY A 308 -21.72 -0.26 -0.18
C GLY A 308 -20.22 -0.53 -0.11
N VAL A 309 -19.45 0.20 0.70
CA VAL A 309 -18.01 -0.04 0.83
C VAL A 309 -17.77 -1.34 1.59
N ALA A 310 -16.91 -2.22 1.04
CA ALA A 310 -16.43 -3.42 1.72
C ALA A 310 -15.82 -3.08 3.10
N PRO A 311 -15.81 -4.02 4.07
CA PRO A 311 -15.13 -3.79 5.33
C PRO A 311 -13.69 -3.28 5.12
N MET A 312 -13.32 -2.28 5.92
CA MET A 312 -11.98 -1.68 5.85
C MET A 312 -10.90 -2.73 6.15
N ASP A 313 -9.70 -2.54 5.61
CA ASP A 313 -8.60 -3.46 5.85
C ASP A 313 -8.04 -3.39 7.28
N ALA A 314 -8.24 -2.24 7.94
CA ALA A 314 -8.07 -2.07 9.37
C ALA A 314 -8.82 -0.85 9.92
N TYR A 315 -9.09 -0.89 11.23
CA TYR A 315 -9.35 0.29 12.05
C TYR A 315 -8.17 0.53 12.98
N VAL A 316 -7.66 1.77 13.03
CA VAL A 316 -6.37 2.08 13.65
C VAL A 316 -6.51 3.02 14.82
N VAL A 317 -5.88 2.65 15.95
CA VAL A 317 -5.60 3.54 17.07
C VAL A 317 -4.24 4.23 16.83
N ASP A 318 -4.26 5.55 16.66
CA ASP A 318 -3.05 6.36 16.47
C ASP A 318 -2.42 6.79 17.82
N ASP A 319 -1.50 7.76 17.85
CA ASP A 319 -0.80 8.23 19.06
C ASP A 319 -1.77 8.71 20.17
N GLY A 320 -1.38 8.52 21.43
CA GLY A 320 -2.14 8.91 22.61
C GLY A 320 -2.58 7.75 23.52
N TRP A 321 -2.29 6.50 23.16
CA TRP A 321 -2.64 5.31 23.97
C TRP A 321 -1.59 4.99 25.04
N ASN A 322 -0.33 5.34 24.80
CA ASN A 322 0.78 4.99 25.66
C ASN A 322 0.97 6.02 26.79
N ASP A 323 1.53 5.57 27.91
CA ASP A 323 1.95 6.42 29.00
C ASP A 323 3.45 6.75 28.88
N TYR A 324 3.76 7.94 28.37
CA TYR A 324 5.14 8.41 28.20
C TYR A 324 5.91 8.63 29.51
N SER A 325 5.25 8.50 30.68
CA SER A 325 5.86 8.70 31.99
C SER A 325 6.15 7.39 32.75
N LYS A 326 5.53 6.29 32.33
CA LYS A 326 5.60 4.96 32.97
C LYS A 326 6.47 3.99 32.15
N GLY A 327 6.25 2.69 32.34
CA GLY A 327 7.07 1.59 31.83
C GLY A 327 7.16 1.52 30.30
N PHE A 328 7.94 0.54 29.82
CA PHE A 328 8.21 0.35 28.39
C PHE A 328 6.91 0.16 27.59
N TRP A 329 6.49 1.21 26.87
CA TRP A 329 5.30 1.22 26.00
C TRP A 329 4.03 0.65 26.67
N CYS A 330 3.77 1.04 27.93
CA CYS A 330 2.56 0.64 28.64
C CYS A 330 1.37 1.57 28.33
N PHE A 331 0.16 1.04 28.46
CA PHE A 331 -1.08 1.82 28.31
C PHE A 331 -1.23 2.87 29.41
N ASN A 332 -1.79 4.03 29.04
CA ASN A 332 -2.23 5.03 30.00
C ASN A 332 -3.64 4.73 30.51
N GLU A 333 -4.11 5.54 31.46
CA GLU A 333 -5.39 5.33 32.16
C GLU A 333 -6.62 5.53 31.27
N LYS A 334 -6.47 6.11 30.07
CA LYS A 334 -7.55 6.22 29.07
C LYS A 334 -7.89 4.89 28.39
N PHE A 335 -7.04 3.87 28.58
CA PHE A 335 -7.20 2.50 28.05
C PHE A 335 -7.14 1.47 29.19
N PRO A 336 -8.12 1.46 30.13
CA PRO A 336 -8.09 0.59 31.30
C PRO A 336 -8.19 -0.91 30.97
N LYS A 337 -8.65 -1.24 29.77
CA LYS A 337 -8.69 -2.61 29.21
C LYS A 337 -7.75 -2.75 28.02
N GLU A 338 -6.73 -1.90 27.95
CA GLU A 338 -5.79 -1.84 26.84
C GLU A 338 -6.53 -1.70 25.50
N LEU A 339 -6.13 -2.43 24.46
CA LEU A 339 -6.75 -2.36 23.13
C LEU A 339 -7.85 -3.42 22.89
N TYR A 340 -8.16 -4.28 23.87
CA TYR A 340 -9.14 -5.35 23.67
C TYR A 340 -10.52 -4.86 23.20
N PRO A 341 -11.09 -3.75 23.72
CA PRO A 341 -12.36 -3.25 23.23
C PRO A 341 -12.34 -2.89 21.73
N SER A 342 -11.33 -2.14 21.29
CA SER A 342 -11.19 -1.71 19.89
C SER A 342 -10.86 -2.88 18.96
N ALA A 343 -9.96 -3.77 19.37
CA ALA A 343 -9.58 -4.96 18.61
C ALA A 343 -10.78 -5.91 18.42
N ALA A 344 -11.55 -6.15 19.50
CA ALA A 344 -12.76 -6.97 19.43
C ALA A 344 -13.81 -6.34 18.51
N LEU A 345 -13.99 -5.02 18.56
CA LEU A 345 -14.94 -4.33 17.69
C LEU A 345 -14.54 -4.40 16.21
N ALA A 346 -13.27 -4.16 15.88
CA ALA A 346 -12.77 -4.29 14.51
C ALA A 346 -13.04 -5.70 13.94
N LYS A 347 -12.81 -6.75 14.75
CA LYS A 347 -13.16 -8.13 14.38
C LYS A 347 -14.65 -8.32 14.15
N LYS A 348 -15.50 -7.70 14.96
CA LYS A 348 -16.96 -7.75 14.80
C LYS A 348 -17.43 -7.07 13.51
N PHE A 349 -16.67 -6.16 12.93
CA PHE A 349 -16.93 -5.58 11.61
C PHE A 349 -16.41 -6.44 10.45
N ALA A 350 -15.97 -7.68 10.71
CA ALA A 350 -15.23 -8.49 9.73
C ALA A 350 -14.01 -7.75 9.14
N SER A 351 -13.39 -6.90 9.96
CA SER A 351 -12.20 -6.11 9.65
C SER A 351 -11.03 -6.53 10.55
N HIS A 352 -9.87 -5.92 10.35
CA HIS A 352 -8.69 -6.12 11.18
C HIS A 352 -8.39 -4.88 12.03
N PHE A 353 -7.39 -5.00 12.89
CA PHE A 353 -6.99 -3.96 13.80
C PHE A 353 -5.55 -3.51 13.53
N GLY A 354 -5.28 -2.21 13.74
CA GLY A 354 -3.97 -1.62 13.55
C GLY A 354 -3.58 -0.67 14.66
N LEU A 355 -2.27 -0.44 14.81
CA LEU A 355 -1.73 0.39 15.88
C LEU A 355 -0.58 1.26 15.41
N TRP A 356 -0.56 2.51 15.91
CA TRP A 356 0.59 3.40 15.83
C TRP A 356 1.59 3.14 16.94
N LEU A 357 2.89 3.16 16.60
CA LEU A 357 3.98 3.24 17.55
C LEU A 357 5.11 4.06 16.95
N GLY A 358 5.62 5.06 17.67
CA GLY A 358 6.81 5.80 17.24
C GLY A 358 8.11 5.23 17.83
N PRO A 359 8.97 4.51 17.08
CA PRO A 359 10.14 3.86 17.67
C PRO A 359 11.05 4.76 18.52
N ARG A 360 11.15 6.04 18.17
CA ARG A 360 11.91 7.05 18.93
C ARG A 360 11.19 7.61 20.17
N GLY A 361 9.93 7.27 20.36
CA GLY A 361 8.94 7.96 21.20
C GLY A 361 7.95 8.74 20.33
N GLY A 362 7.17 9.64 20.96
CA GLY A 362 6.25 10.54 20.25
C GLY A 362 6.93 11.76 19.63
N TYR A 363 6.12 12.78 19.35
CA TYR A 363 6.55 14.05 18.76
C TYR A 363 6.38 15.26 19.68
N THR A 364 5.90 15.03 20.91
CA THR A 364 5.67 16.08 21.89
C THR A 364 6.91 16.33 22.76
N THR A 365 6.80 17.28 23.68
CA THR A 365 7.84 17.52 24.69
C THR A 365 8.08 16.30 25.60
N ASP A 366 7.17 15.33 25.64
CA ASP A 366 7.32 14.11 26.43
C ASP A 366 8.31 13.12 25.84
N THR A 367 8.65 13.22 24.56
CA THR A 367 9.69 12.41 23.90
C THR A 367 11.00 12.38 24.70
N VAL A 368 11.42 13.55 25.18
CA VAL A 368 12.66 13.69 25.97
C VAL A 368 12.54 13.06 27.35
N LYS A 369 11.36 13.15 27.98
CA LYS A 369 11.10 12.56 29.29
C LYS A 369 11.04 11.04 29.18
N PHE A 370 10.35 10.53 28.17
CA PHE A 370 10.23 9.10 27.90
C PHE A 370 11.59 8.47 27.62
N ALA A 371 12.42 9.09 26.78
CA ALA A 371 13.78 8.61 26.54
C ALA A 371 14.64 8.52 27.82
N LYS A 372 14.50 9.49 28.74
CA LYS A 372 15.16 9.44 30.06
C LYS A 372 14.59 8.35 30.94
N HIS A 373 13.28 8.13 30.91
CA HIS A 373 12.62 7.05 31.66
C HIS A 373 13.13 5.69 31.18
N ILE A 374 13.11 5.44 29.87
CA ILE A 374 13.65 4.23 29.23
C ILE A 374 15.11 3.99 29.65
N GLN A 375 15.93 5.04 29.67
CA GLN A 375 17.30 4.94 30.15
C GLN A 375 17.39 4.59 31.64
N LYS A 376 16.59 5.23 32.50
CA LYS A 376 16.58 4.97 33.94
C LYS A 376 16.09 3.55 34.26
N ALA A 377 15.15 3.04 33.47
CA ALA A 377 14.61 1.69 33.60
C ALA A 377 15.56 0.60 33.09
N GLY A 378 16.65 0.96 32.40
CA GLY A 378 17.59 0.02 31.80
C GLY A 378 17.06 -0.72 30.57
N THR A 379 15.94 -0.28 30.00
CA THR A 379 15.29 -0.88 28.81
C THR A 379 15.69 -0.21 27.50
N GLY A 380 16.62 0.74 27.55
CA GLY A 380 17.14 1.47 26.41
C GLY A 380 18.04 2.62 26.86
N PHE A 381 18.30 3.56 25.96
CA PHE A 381 19.12 4.74 26.26
C PHE A 381 18.52 5.98 25.60
N GLN A 382 18.82 7.17 26.15
CA GLN A 382 18.56 8.42 25.46
C GLN A 382 19.69 8.70 24.46
N ASN A 383 19.33 9.00 23.21
CA ASN A 383 20.26 9.55 22.25
C ASN A 383 20.63 10.99 22.63
N PRO A 384 21.89 11.32 22.95
CA PRO A 384 22.24 12.66 23.41
C PRO A 384 22.21 13.71 22.29
N LYS A 385 22.28 13.33 21.00
CA LYS A 385 22.21 14.30 19.88
C LYS A 385 20.78 14.79 19.64
N SER A 386 19.81 13.89 19.64
CA SER A 386 18.39 14.17 19.33
C SER A 386 17.48 14.20 20.55
N ARG A 387 17.98 13.80 21.73
CA ARG A 387 17.28 13.72 23.01
C ARG A 387 16.07 12.76 23.05
N ASP A 388 15.90 11.94 22.02
CA ASP A 388 14.91 10.86 21.91
C ASP A 388 15.51 9.50 22.28
N ILE A 389 14.75 8.42 22.10
CA ILE A 389 15.24 7.06 22.37
C ILE A 389 16.31 6.68 21.35
N CYS A 390 17.40 6.07 21.83
CA CYS A 390 18.40 5.44 20.99
C CYS A 390 17.85 4.15 20.36
N VAL A 391 17.20 4.27 19.20
CA VAL A 391 16.54 3.16 18.49
C VAL A 391 17.49 2.09 17.92
N ALA A 392 18.81 2.30 17.98
CA ALA A 392 19.82 1.29 17.60
C ALA A 392 20.34 0.48 18.80
N ALA A 393 19.95 0.82 20.04
CA ALA A 393 20.44 0.11 21.21
C ALA A 393 19.89 -1.33 21.23
N PRO A 394 20.74 -2.38 21.32
CA PRO A 394 20.28 -3.77 21.26
C PRO A 394 19.22 -4.13 22.31
N VAL A 395 19.36 -3.61 23.54
CA VAL A 395 18.36 -3.82 24.61
C VAL A 395 16.98 -3.24 24.25
N TYR A 396 16.95 -2.07 23.60
CA TYR A 396 15.71 -1.45 23.15
C TYR A 396 15.08 -2.24 21.99
N GLN A 397 15.90 -2.63 21.02
CA GLN A 397 15.50 -3.43 19.86
C GLN A 397 14.91 -4.80 20.26
N GLN A 398 15.49 -5.47 21.27
CA GLN A 398 14.91 -6.69 21.83
C GLN A 398 13.56 -6.44 22.51
N GLY A 399 13.43 -5.34 23.25
CA GLY A 399 12.16 -4.93 23.88
C GLY A 399 11.05 -4.69 22.86
N VAL A 400 11.31 -3.89 21.82
CA VAL A 400 10.30 -3.61 20.78
C VAL A 400 9.97 -4.85 19.95
N ARG A 401 10.96 -5.73 19.67
CA ARG A 401 10.69 -7.02 19.00
C ARG A 401 9.70 -7.84 19.81
N LYS A 402 9.93 -7.98 21.13
CA LYS A 402 9.01 -8.71 22.01
C LYS A 402 7.62 -8.06 22.02
N LEU A 403 7.56 -6.73 22.11
CA LEU A 403 6.30 -5.99 22.10
C LEU A 403 5.51 -6.22 20.80
N PHE A 404 6.14 -6.12 19.63
CA PHE A 404 5.45 -6.32 18.37
C PHE A 404 4.87 -7.72 18.25
N LEU A 405 5.65 -8.76 18.61
CA LEU A 405 5.19 -10.14 18.57
C LEU A 405 4.05 -10.41 19.58
N ASP A 406 4.13 -9.82 20.78
CA ASP A 406 3.07 -9.92 21.80
C ASP A 406 1.78 -9.23 21.37
N PHE A 407 1.87 -7.98 20.87
CA PHE A 407 0.70 -7.20 20.51
C PHE A 407 0.02 -7.74 19.25
N MET A 408 0.81 -8.26 18.30
CA MET A 408 0.25 -8.99 17.17
C MET A 408 -0.52 -10.22 17.63
N GLU A 409 0.00 -11.00 18.58
CA GLU A 409 -0.72 -12.16 19.12
C GLU A 409 -1.99 -11.75 19.87
N ARG A 410 -1.89 -10.83 20.83
CA ARG A 410 -2.96 -10.49 21.77
C ARG A 410 -4.10 -9.67 21.16
N PHE A 411 -3.78 -8.74 20.27
CA PHE A 411 -4.74 -7.81 19.67
C PHE A 411 -5.02 -8.09 18.20
N ASP A 412 -4.43 -9.15 17.66
CA ASP A 412 -4.57 -9.56 16.26
C ASP A 412 -4.28 -8.46 15.22
N LEU A 413 -3.24 -7.66 15.47
CA LEU A 413 -2.82 -6.55 14.60
C LEU A 413 -2.34 -6.97 13.20
N ASN A 414 -3.03 -6.56 12.13
CA ASN A 414 -2.53 -6.74 10.77
C ASN A 414 -1.79 -5.50 10.23
N TYR A 415 -1.74 -4.40 11.00
CA TYR A 415 -1.13 -3.13 10.58
C TYR A 415 -0.30 -2.47 11.68
N TRP A 416 0.87 -1.98 11.30
CA TRP A 416 1.71 -1.10 12.11
C TRP A 416 2.03 0.19 11.37
N LYS A 417 1.72 1.33 12.00
CA LYS A 417 2.26 2.65 11.64
C LYS A 417 3.49 2.91 12.50
N LEU A 418 4.68 2.75 11.92
CA LEU A 418 5.96 2.93 12.62
C LEU A 418 6.52 4.33 12.37
N ASP A 419 6.36 5.18 13.37
CA ASP A 419 6.46 6.62 13.18
C ASP A 419 7.67 7.23 13.90
N GLY A 420 8.79 7.27 13.20
CA GLY A 420 10.00 7.93 13.69
C GLY A 420 11.08 6.95 14.12
N PHE A 421 12.13 6.85 13.31
CA PHE A 421 13.36 6.13 13.64
C PHE A 421 14.45 7.10 14.14
N ALA A 422 15.69 6.93 13.68
CA ALA A 422 16.81 7.73 14.16
C ALA A 422 16.83 9.12 13.49
N LEU A 423 16.35 10.15 14.19
CA LEU A 423 16.49 11.54 13.73
C LEU A 423 17.96 11.95 13.57
N ARG A 424 18.83 11.51 14.50
CA ARG A 424 20.28 11.71 14.44
C ARG A 424 21.02 10.42 14.83
N PRO A 425 22.15 10.09 14.18
CA PRO A 425 23.01 8.98 14.61
C PRO A 425 23.49 9.15 16.05
N CYS A 426 23.34 8.12 16.89
CA CYS A 426 23.76 8.18 18.28
C CYS A 426 25.29 8.08 18.40
N PRO A 427 25.99 9.00 19.09
CA PRO A 427 27.45 8.99 19.18
C PRO A 427 28.02 8.13 20.33
N LYS A 428 27.18 7.39 21.08
CA LYS A 428 27.59 6.75 22.34
C LYS A 428 27.86 5.26 22.17
N LYS A 429 29.14 4.89 22.02
CA LYS A 429 29.61 3.49 21.97
C LYS A 429 29.11 2.60 23.11
N LYS A 430 28.93 3.17 24.32
CA LYS A 430 28.45 2.43 25.50
C LYS A 430 26.99 1.96 25.39
N HIS A 431 26.24 2.40 24.38
CA HIS A 431 24.86 1.94 24.15
C HIS A 431 24.81 0.59 23.39
N GLY A 432 25.95 -0.02 23.07
CA GLY A 432 26.06 -1.37 22.49
C GLY A 432 26.07 -1.41 20.96
N HIS A 433 25.75 -0.30 20.29
CA HIS A 433 25.79 -0.19 18.84
C HIS A 433 27.12 0.42 18.33
N MET A 434 27.38 0.27 17.04
CA MET A 434 28.50 0.86 16.32
C MET A 434 28.33 2.39 16.18
N THR A 435 29.43 3.12 16.08
CA THR A 435 29.44 4.60 15.95
C THR A 435 30.59 5.06 15.08
N GLY A 436 30.41 6.15 14.34
CA GLY A 436 31.44 6.75 13.49
C GLY A 436 31.40 6.20 12.06
N GLY A 437 32.53 6.29 11.37
CA GLY A 437 32.61 6.09 9.92
C GLY A 437 32.23 7.36 9.16
N GLU A 438 32.36 7.31 7.84
CA GLU A 438 31.91 8.39 6.95
C GLU A 438 30.43 8.69 7.21
N HIS A 439 30.09 9.95 7.49
CA HIS A 439 28.73 10.38 7.81
C HIS A 439 28.01 9.55 8.91
N ASP A 440 28.74 9.03 9.91
CA ASP A 440 28.19 8.15 10.97
C ASP A 440 27.62 6.80 10.45
N MET A 441 28.02 6.33 9.26
CA MET A 441 27.43 5.16 8.60
C MET A 441 27.58 3.82 9.32
N TYR A 442 28.53 3.67 10.26
CA TYR A 442 28.57 2.45 11.07
C TYR A 442 27.33 2.32 11.97
N PHE A 443 26.83 3.45 12.49
CA PHE A 443 25.57 3.49 13.26
C PHE A 443 24.38 3.16 12.36
N THR A 444 24.26 3.86 11.23
CA THR A 444 23.12 3.73 10.31
C THR A 444 23.01 2.32 9.76
N THR A 445 24.15 1.68 9.46
CA THR A 445 24.14 0.29 8.99
C THR A 445 23.62 -0.66 10.05
N GLU A 446 24.18 -0.65 11.26
CA GLU A 446 23.77 -1.60 12.29
C GLU A 446 22.32 -1.36 12.76
N LEU A 447 21.86 -0.10 12.76
CA LEU A 447 20.46 0.23 12.96
C LEU A 447 19.58 -0.59 12.00
N TRP A 448 19.82 -0.46 10.68
CA TRP A 448 18.94 -1.07 9.69
C TRP A 448 19.10 -2.58 9.59
N GLU A 449 20.29 -3.14 9.76
CA GLU A 449 20.48 -4.59 9.85
C GLU A 449 19.59 -5.19 10.95
N ASN A 450 19.67 -4.64 12.16
CA ASN A 450 18.92 -5.16 13.30
C ASN A 450 17.40 -4.93 13.16
N TRP A 451 16.97 -3.78 12.62
CA TRP A 451 15.54 -3.52 12.41
C TRP A 451 14.94 -4.39 11.32
N THR A 452 15.69 -4.68 10.24
CA THR A 452 15.23 -5.62 9.22
C THR A 452 15.02 -7.04 9.74
N ASP A 453 15.83 -7.48 10.72
CA ASP A 453 15.61 -8.75 11.43
C ASP A 453 14.31 -8.73 12.27
N ILE A 454 13.98 -7.58 12.89
CA ILE A 454 12.72 -7.43 13.62
C ILE A 454 11.53 -7.56 12.67
N PHE A 455 11.55 -6.87 11.53
CA PHE A 455 10.46 -6.96 10.55
C PHE A 455 10.34 -8.37 9.95
N ALA A 456 11.46 -9.06 9.73
CA ALA A 456 11.45 -10.46 9.29
C ALA A 456 10.77 -11.36 10.34
N ALA A 457 11.04 -11.16 11.64
CA ALA A 457 10.38 -11.91 12.71
C ALA A 457 8.87 -11.61 12.78
N MET A 458 8.47 -10.34 12.61
CA MET A 458 7.06 -9.95 12.58
C MET A 458 6.31 -10.63 11.43
N ARG A 459 6.93 -10.66 10.24
CA ARG A 459 6.36 -11.34 9.07
C ARG A 459 6.27 -12.84 9.24
N ALA A 460 7.33 -13.48 9.76
CA ALA A 460 7.34 -14.91 10.01
C ALA A 460 6.19 -15.34 10.94
N GLN A 461 5.97 -14.62 12.05
CA GLN A 461 4.86 -14.90 12.96
C GLN A 461 3.50 -14.83 12.24
N ARG A 462 3.29 -13.82 11.39
CA ARG A 462 2.02 -13.65 10.67
C ARG A 462 1.83 -14.68 9.56
N GLU A 463 2.89 -15.03 8.84
CA GLU A 463 2.89 -16.08 7.83
C GLU A 463 2.57 -17.45 8.45
N GLU A 464 3.18 -17.79 9.60
CA GLU A 464 2.88 -19.02 10.36
C GLU A 464 1.40 -19.11 10.78
N GLN A 465 0.76 -17.96 10.98
CA GLN A 465 -0.67 -17.86 11.32
C GLN A 465 -1.59 -17.79 10.09
N GLY A 466 -1.05 -17.76 8.87
CA GLY A 466 -1.81 -17.54 7.64
C GLY A 466 -2.44 -16.15 7.56
N LYS A 467 -1.87 -15.15 8.24
CA LYS A 467 -2.40 -13.78 8.35
C LYS A 467 -1.54 -12.78 7.57
N SER A 468 -2.19 -11.76 7.03
CA SER A 468 -1.51 -10.64 6.36
C SER A 468 -0.85 -9.69 7.37
N LEU A 469 0.19 -8.97 6.92
CA LEU A 469 0.82 -7.90 7.70
C LEU A 469 1.22 -6.73 6.80
N TRP A 470 0.73 -5.55 7.16
CA TRP A 470 1.12 -4.27 6.57
C TRP A 470 2.00 -3.48 7.53
N ILE A 471 3.19 -3.09 7.08
CA ILE A 471 4.10 -2.22 7.85
C ILE A 471 4.28 -0.92 7.05
N ASN A 472 3.94 0.20 7.69
CA ASN A 472 4.12 1.54 7.16
C ASN A 472 5.23 2.28 7.91
N PHE A 473 6.15 2.90 7.18
CA PHE A 473 7.18 3.78 7.74
C PHE A 473 6.80 5.25 7.56
N THR A 474 6.81 6.00 8.66
CA THR A 474 6.54 7.44 8.63
C THR A 474 7.83 8.26 8.74
N CYS A 475 8.25 8.79 9.89
CA CYS A 475 9.39 9.72 9.89
C CYS A 475 10.80 9.08 10.01
N TYR A 476 11.79 9.83 9.51
CA TYR A 476 13.23 9.63 9.70
C TYR A 476 13.78 8.33 9.09
N VAL A 477 13.26 7.99 7.92
CA VAL A 477 13.69 6.84 7.11
C VAL A 477 14.14 7.34 5.75
N ASN A 478 15.26 6.83 5.24
CA ASN A 478 15.65 7.16 3.87
C ASN A 478 14.68 6.49 2.87
N PRO A 479 14.20 7.20 1.83
CA PRO A 479 13.24 6.70 0.83
C PRO A 479 13.89 5.68 -0.13
N SER A 480 14.30 4.56 0.42
CA SER A 480 14.99 3.48 -0.26
C SER A 480 14.00 2.40 -0.69
N PRO A 481 13.90 2.08 -2.00
CA PRO A 481 12.98 1.05 -2.49
C PRO A 481 13.37 -0.35 -1.99
N TRP A 482 14.58 -0.54 -1.49
CA TRP A 482 15.03 -1.84 -0.95
C TRP A 482 14.40 -2.18 0.40
N PHE A 483 13.85 -1.20 1.14
CA PHE A 483 13.07 -1.50 2.34
C PHE A 483 11.79 -2.28 2.01
N LEU A 484 11.30 -2.21 0.78
CA LEU A 484 10.05 -2.85 0.37
C LEU A 484 10.09 -4.38 0.49
N GLN A 485 11.28 -4.96 0.61
CA GLN A 485 11.48 -6.36 0.98
C GLN A 485 10.89 -6.75 2.35
N TRP A 486 10.65 -5.76 3.22
CA TRP A 486 10.12 -5.95 4.57
C TRP A 486 8.93 -5.05 4.90
N VAL A 487 8.76 -3.90 4.23
CA VAL A 487 7.65 -2.97 4.51
C VAL A 487 6.81 -2.75 3.26
N ASN A 488 5.60 -2.25 3.44
CA ASN A 488 4.66 -2.05 2.35
C ASN A 488 4.66 -0.61 1.85
N SER A 489 4.88 0.37 2.74
CA SER A 489 4.83 1.79 2.40
C SER A 489 5.80 2.64 3.20
N ILE A 490 6.27 3.75 2.59
CA ILE A 490 7.22 4.70 3.20
C ILE A 490 6.78 6.14 2.92
N TRP A 491 6.76 6.98 3.95
CA TRP A 491 6.49 8.41 3.87
C TRP A 491 7.53 9.15 3.04
N MET A 492 7.06 10.11 2.22
CA MET A 492 7.90 10.91 1.31
C MET A 492 9.00 11.76 1.96
N GLN A 493 9.04 11.87 3.30
CA GLN A 493 10.04 12.58 4.15
C GLN A 493 10.19 14.10 3.92
N ASN A 494 9.93 14.59 2.73
CA ASN A 494 10.02 15.99 2.31
C ASN A 494 8.73 16.79 2.58
N SER A 495 7.78 16.20 3.33
CA SER A 495 6.47 16.77 3.61
C SER A 495 6.21 16.81 5.12
N GLY A 496 5.37 17.75 5.55
CA GLY A 496 4.60 17.62 6.79
C GLY A 496 3.33 16.80 6.54
N ASP A 497 2.61 16.42 7.60
CA ASP A 497 1.41 15.57 7.50
C ASP A 497 0.40 16.17 6.53
N HIS A 498 0.11 17.47 6.67
CA HIS A 498 -0.57 18.29 5.67
C HIS A 498 -0.03 19.71 5.68
N SER A 499 -0.30 20.46 4.63
CA SER A 499 -0.14 21.91 4.59
C SER A 499 -0.97 22.50 3.46
N PHE A 500 -0.89 23.81 3.30
CA PHE A 500 -1.65 24.58 2.34
C PHE A 500 -0.67 25.41 1.52
N GLN A 501 -0.81 25.37 0.20
CA GLN A 501 0.07 26.09 -0.70
C GLN A 501 -0.75 26.86 -1.73
N ILE A 502 -0.51 28.17 -1.77
CA ILE A 502 -1.04 29.07 -2.79
C ILE A 502 0.01 29.14 -3.91
N PRO A 503 -0.34 28.82 -5.16
CA PRO A 503 0.58 28.96 -6.29
C PRO A 503 1.11 30.39 -6.43
N SER A 504 2.39 30.55 -6.79
CA SER A 504 3.03 31.86 -6.98
C SER A 504 2.46 32.65 -8.15
N LYS A 505 1.80 31.97 -9.10
CA LYS A 505 1.08 32.56 -10.23
C LYS A 505 -0.32 31.97 -10.26
N GLY A 506 -1.32 32.84 -10.35
CA GLY A 506 -2.73 32.42 -10.41
C GLY A 506 -3.24 31.73 -9.15
N GLY A 507 -2.57 31.87 -8.00
CA GLY A 507 -3.12 31.43 -6.72
C GLY A 507 -3.80 32.58 -5.98
N SER A 508 -4.77 32.25 -5.13
CA SER A 508 -5.41 33.21 -4.23
C SER A 508 -5.60 32.67 -2.81
N LYS A 509 -5.72 33.59 -1.84
CA LYS A 509 -6.14 33.22 -0.47
C LYS A 509 -7.62 32.82 -0.40
N GLN A 510 -8.39 33.12 -1.44
CA GLN A 510 -9.79 32.70 -1.57
C GLN A 510 -9.93 31.31 -2.19
N ASP A 511 -8.84 30.70 -2.69
CA ASP A 511 -8.87 29.32 -3.17
C ASP A 511 -9.26 28.39 -2.02
N SER A 512 -10.00 27.32 -2.32
CA SER A 512 -10.50 26.40 -1.31
C SER A 512 -9.37 25.76 -0.49
N ASP A 513 -9.67 25.40 0.76
CA ASP A 513 -8.69 24.75 1.64
C ASP A 513 -8.15 23.46 0.98
N VAL A 514 -9.03 22.66 0.36
CA VAL A 514 -8.63 21.41 -0.31
C VAL A 514 -7.85 21.65 -1.60
N ASP A 515 -8.10 22.73 -2.35
CA ASP A 515 -7.28 23.10 -3.50
C ASP A 515 -5.86 23.46 -3.10
N GLN A 516 -5.71 24.22 -2.01
CA GLN A 516 -4.40 24.57 -1.47
C GLN A 516 -3.68 23.34 -0.91
N MET A 517 -4.41 22.39 -0.30
CA MET A 517 -3.86 21.11 0.15
C MET A 517 -3.39 20.24 -1.01
N MET A 518 -4.18 20.14 -2.10
CA MET A 518 -3.77 19.44 -3.32
C MET A 518 -2.52 20.04 -3.93
N THR A 519 -2.48 21.36 -4.09
CA THR A 519 -1.30 22.09 -4.60
C THR A 519 -0.07 21.80 -3.74
N TYR A 520 -0.19 21.85 -2.41
CA TYR A 520 0.91 21.54 -1.50
C TYR A 520 1.41 20.10 -1.69
N ARG A 521 0.49 19.14 -1.61
CA ARG A 521 0.86 17.72 -1.65
C ARG A 521 1.51 17.37 -2.97
N ASP A 522 0.92 17.78 -4.09
CA ASP A 522 1.45 17.46 -5.41
C ASP A 522 2.76 18.21 -5.71
N ASP A 523 3.00 19.37 -5.08
CA ASP A 523 4.32 20.00 -5.11
C ASP A 523 5.36 19.20 -4.32
N ARG A 524 4.97 18.51 -3.25
CA ARG A 524 5.86 17.56 -2.55
C ARG A 524 6.15 16.31 -3.37
N TYR A 525 5.19 15.81 -4.16
CA TYR A 525 5.45 14.78 -5.17
C TYR A 525 6.42 15.28 -6.24
N PHE A 526 6.23 16.52 -6.74
CA PHE A 526 7.15 17.13 -7.70
C PHE A 526 8.57 17.25 -7.12
N ASP A 527 8.72 17.79 -5.91
CA ASP A 527 10.02 17.86 -5.23
C ASP A 527 10.66 16.47 -5.07
N PHE A 528 9.87 15.48 -4.65
CA PHE A 528 10.36 14.11 -4.47
C PHE A 528 10.86 13.48 -5.79
N VAL A 529 10.06 13.58 -6.85
CA VAL A 529 10.31 12.89 -8.13
C VAL A 529 11.25 13.65 -9.07
N ARG A 530 11.17 14.99 -9.10
CA ARG A 530 11.87 15.84 -10.09
C ARG A 530 13.00 16.66 -9.51
N THR A 531 12.86 17.22 -8.31
CA THR A 531 13.92 18.03 -7.70
C THR A 531 14.96 17.15 -7.01
N ARG A 532 14.51 16.20 -6.20
CA ARG A 532 15.37 15.24 -5.48
C ARG A 532 15.68 14.01 -6.32
N GLU A 533 14.94 13.81 -7.41
CA GLU A 533 15.07 12.70 -8.34
C GLU A 533 15.09 11.33 -7.64
N LEU A 534 14.31 11.18 -6.57
CA LEU A 534 14.26 9.93 -5.81
C LEU A 534 13.65 8.81 -6.65
N GLN A 535 14.32 7.66 -6.64
CA GLN A 535 13.94 6.45 -7.38
C GLN A 535 13.15 5.54 -6.46
N PHE A 536 11.86 5.85 -6.32
CA PHE A 536 10.94 5.10 -5.48
C PHE A 536 9.58 4.94 -6.18
N PRO A 537 9.02 3.72 -6.28
CA PRO A 537 7.72 3.51 -6.93
C PRO A 537 6.59 4.20 -6.15
N LEU A 538 5.78 5.01 -6.83
CA LEU A 538 4.70 5.79 -6.18
C LEU A 538 3.66 4.91 -5.48
N ALA A 539 3.44 3.68 -5.99
CA ALA A 539 2.55 2.71 -5.35
C ALA A 539 2.90 2.43 -3.88
N HIS A 540 4.19 2.52 -3.51
CA HIS A 540 4.64 2.27 -2.15
C HIS A 540 4.82 3.54 -1.31
N LEU A 541 4.47 4.71 -1.86
CA LEU A 541 4.59 5.95 -1.13
C LEU A 541 3.43 6.07 -0.16
N TYR A 542 3.73 6.34 1.10
CA TYR A 542 2.73 6.73 2.08
C TYR A 542 2.62 8.25 2.08
N ASN A 543 1.38 8.71 2.13
CA ASN A 543 1.04 10.05 2.54
C ASN A 543 -0.08 10.03 3.59
N HIS A 544 -0.19 11.08 4.41
CA HIS A 544 -1.35 11.28 5.27
C HIS A 544 -2.47 11.81 4.39
N ASP A 545 -3.06 10.95 3.56
CA ASP A 545 -4.21 11.28 2.73
C ASP A 545 -5.13 10.04 2.64
N PRO A 546 -6.46 10.22 2.50
CA PRO A 546 -7.15 11.51 2.46
C PRO A 546 -7.41 12.11 3.86
N ILE A 547 -7.33 13.44 3.98
CA ILE A 547 -7.57 14.20 5.22
C ILE A 547 -8.84 15.03 5.10
N TYR A 548 -9.78 14.81 6.03
CA TYR A 548 -10.95 15.66 6.26
C TYR A 548 -11.48 15.46 7.69
N GLY A 549 -10.76 16.04 8.67
CA GLY A 549 -10.96 15.74 10.09
C GLY A 549 -11.08 16.97 11.01
N ASN A 550 -11.69 16.75 12.18
CA ASN A 550 -12.06 17.75 13.19
C ASN A 550 -10.90 18.65 13.64
N THR A 551 -9.69 18.13 13.60
CA THR A 551 -8.49 18.81 14.12
C THR A 551 -7.69 19.55 13.04
N VAL A 552 -8.12 19.46 11.78
CA VAL A 552 -7.45 20.10 10.64
C VAL A 552 -8.01 21.51 10.47
N LYS A 553 -7.17 22.53 10.67
CA LYS A 553 -7.60 23.92 10.64
C LYS A 553 -7.04 24.67 9.44
N SER A 554 -7.91 25.42 8.77
CA SER A 554 -7.52 26.36 7.73
C SER A 554 -6.54 27.39 8.30
N PRO A 555 -5.37 27.61 7.68
CA PRO A 555 -4.43 28.60 8.15
C PRO A 555 -4.98 30.03 8.01
N GLN A 556 -5.96 30.25 7.14
CA GLN A 556 -6.61 31.53 6.89
C GLN A 556 -7.69 31.82 7.93
N THR A 557 -8.67 30.93 8.07
CA THR A 557 -9.85 31.18 8.93
C THR A 557 -9.64 30.74 10.37
N LYS A 558 -8.64 29.88 10.63
CA LYS A 558 -8.40 29.16 11.90
C LYS A 558 -9.55 28.24 12.33
N GLN A 559 -10.56 28.06 11.48
CA GLN A 559 -11.66 27.12 11.66
C GLN A 559 -11.29 25.76 11.03
N VAL A 560 -12.09 24.74 11.34
CA VAL A 560 -11.98 23.42 10.70
C VAL A 560 -12.18 23.58 9.19
N ILE A 561 -11.35 22.90 8.39
CA ILE A 561 -11.45 22.95 6.93
C ILE A 561 -12.85 22.53 6.46
N GLN A 562 -13.31 23.11 5.36
CA GLN A 562 -14.57 22.76 4.72
C GLN A 562 -14.35 22.45 3.25
N ALA A 563 -15.13 21.51 2.72
CA ALA A 563 -15.18 21.20 1.31
C ALA A 563 -16.63 21.07 0.86
N THR A 564 -16.96 21.65 -0.28
CA THR A 564 -18.16 21.29 -1.05
C THR A 564 -18.05 19.82 -1.52
N THR A 565 -19.16 19.24 -1.94
CA THR A 565 -19.19 17.87 -2.48
C THR A 565 -18.28 17.73 -3.70
N GLU A 566 -18.24 18.74 -4.59
CA GLU A 566 -17.41 18.73 -5.79
C GLU A 566 -15.91 18.88 -5.47
N GLU A 567 -15.56 19.80 -4.57
CA GLU A 567 -14.18 19.96 -4.08
C GLU A 567 -13.65 18.67 -3.43
N PHE A 568 -14.48 18.02 -2.59
CA PHE A 568 -14.15 16.74 -1.97
C PHE A 568 -13.96 15.63 -3.01
N ARG A 569 -14.81 15.58 -4.04
CA ARG A 569 -14.65 14.64 -5.16
C ARG A 569 -13.33 14.87 -5.89
N ASN A 570 -13.06 16.09 -6.31
CA ASN A 570 -11.84 16.44 -7.03
C ASN A 570 -10.59 16.06 -6.23
N TYR A 571 -10.62 16.29 -4.92
CA TYR A 571 -9.55 15.89 -4.01
C TYR A 571 -9.31 14.37 -3.98
N LEU A 572 -10.35 13.56 -3.78
CA LEU A 572 -10.19 12.10 -3.69
C LEU A 572 -9.75 11.48 -5.02
N TYR A 573 -10.28 11.94 -6.15
CA TYR A 573 -9.86 11.46 -7.45
C TYR A 573 -8.41 11.83 -7.80
N GLN A 574 -8.01 13.06 -7.50
CA GLN A 574 -6.64 13.49 -7.72
C GLN A 574 -5.67 12.71 -6.83
N LEU A 575 -6.07 12.38 -5.60
CA LEU A 575 -5.32 11.47 -4.73
C LEU A 575 -5.15 10.09 -5.38
N ALA A 576 -6.23 9.49 -5.89
CA ALA A 576 -6.19 8.20 -6.57
C ALA A 576 -5.24 8.18 -7.77
N ALA A 577 -5.22 9.27 -8.54
CA ALA A 577 -4.33 9.40 -9.69
C ALA A 577 -2.83 9.39 -9.32
N ARG A 578 -2.45 9.69 -8.06
CA ARG A 578 -1.05 9.58 -7.58
C ARG A 578 -0.54 8.15 -7.61
N GLY A 579 -1.45 7.16 -7.62
CA GLY A 579 -1.12 5.74 -7.73
C GLY A 579 -0.70 5.06 -6.44
N THR A 580 -0.85 5.71 -5.28
CA THR A 580 -0.50 5.12 -3.98
C THR A 580 -1.40 3.94 -3.66
N SER A 581 -0.81 2.83 -3.21
CA SER A 581 -1.57 1.65 -2.79
C SER A 581 -2.28 1.86 -1.47
N PHE A 582 -1.80 2.78 -0.64
CA PHE A 582 -2.19 2.88 0.75
C PHE A 582 -2.99 4.14 1.00
N TRP A 583 -4.23 3.94 1.44
CA TRP A 583 -5.18 4.99 1.78
C TRP A 583 -5.55 4.86 3.25
N GLU A 584 -5.20 5.90 4.00
CA GLU A 584 -5.50 5.99 5.41
C GLU A 584 -6.51 7.12 5.59
N LEU A 585 -7.79 6.75 5.72
CA LEU A 585 -8.90 7.67 5.82
C LEU A 585 -8.82 8.42 7.16
N TYR A 586 -8.29 9.64 7.09
CA TYR A 586 -8.22 10.58 8.20
C TYR A 586 -9.47 11.46 8.22
N PHE A 587 -10.61 10.80 8.39
CA PHE A 587 -11.92 11.44 8.39
C PHE A 587 -12.47 11.60 9.80
N SER A 588 -13.25 12.66 9.97
CA SER A 588 -14.17 12.78 11.09
C SER A 588 -15.60 12.60 10.59
N TYR A 589 -16.27 11.57 11.08
CA TYR A 589 -17.59 11.16 10.59
C TYR A 589 -18.64 12.28 10.65
N ASN A 590 -18.57 13.14 11.67
CA ASN A 590 -19.46 14.28 11.86
C ASN A 590 -19.26 15.42 10.82
N MET A 591 -18.21 15.36 10.01
CA MET A 591 -18.00 16.27 8.88
C MET A 591 -18.54 15.69 7.56
N MET A 592 -18.91 14.41 7.53
CA MET A 592 -19.34 13.68 6.35
C MET A 592 -20.87 13.67 6.25
N GLY A 593 -21.41 14.40 5.27
CA GLY A 593 -22.82 14.29 4.89
C GLY A 593 -23.06 13.19 3.85
N GLU A 594 -24.32 12.88 3.59
CA GLU A 594 -24.78 11.83 2.65
C GLU A 594 -24.02 11.88 1.30
N GLU A 595 -23.99 13.04 0.64
CA GLU A 595 -23.30 13.17 -0.66
C GLU A 595 -21.80 12.88 -0.57
N LYS A 596 -21.13 13.25 0.54
CA LYS A 596 -19.69 12.98 0.71
C LYS A 596 -19.42 11.50 0.97
N TRP A 597 -20.33 10.80 1.66
CA TRP A 597 -20.25 9.34 1.80
C TRP A 597 -20.43 8.63 0.46
N GLN A 598 -21.38 9.08 -0.36
CA GLN A 598 -21.57 8.60 -1.72
C GLN A 598 -20.32 8.83 -2.59
N VAL A 599 -19.73 10.02 -2.55
CA VAL A 599 -18.46 10.33 -3.24
C VAL A 599 -17.33 9.42 -2.74
N CYS A 600 -17.18 9.26 -1.43
CA CYS A 600 -16.13 8.43 -0.84
C CYS A 600 -16.25 6.97 -1.32
N SER A 601 -17.47 6.41 -1.25
CA SER A 601 -17.73 5.05 -1.71
C SER A 601 -17.38 4.88 -3.18
N GLU A 602 -17.88 5.77 -4.03
CA GLU A 602 -17.62 5.77 -5.47
C GLU A 602 -16.13 5.78 -5.78
N VAL A 603 -15.37 6.71 -5.17
CA VAL A 603 -13.93 6.83 -5.45
C VAL A 603 -13.14 5.63 -4.93
N LEU A 604 -13.50 5.08 -3.76
CA LEU A 604 -12.84 3.88 -3.23
C LEU A 604 -13.02 2.68 -4.16
N HIS A 605 -14.25 2.44 -4.63
CA HIS A 605 -14.51 1.37 -5.60
C HIS A 605 -13.75 1.61 -6.92
N TRP A 606 -13.82 2.82 -7.46
CA TRP A 606 -13.11 3.17 -8.70
C TRP A 606 -11.60 3.00 -8.57
N ALA A 607 -11.01 3.46 -7.46
CA ALA A 607 -9.57 3.35 -7.21
C ALA A 607 -9.14 1.89 -7.07
N GLU A 608 -9.91 1.07 -6.36
CA GLU A 608 -9.63 -0.36 -6.18
C GLU A 608 -9.72 -1.14 -7.49
N GLU A 609 -10.80 -0.96 -8.27
CA GLU A 609 -11.00 -1.59 -9.57
C GLU A 609 -9.89 -1.23 -10.57
N ASN A 610 -9.43 0.03 -10.54
CA ASN A 610 -8.42 0.54 -11.46
C ASN A 610 -7.00 0.50 -10.88
N PHE A 611 -6.78 -0.08 -9.69
CA PHE A 611 -5.47 -0.04 -9.03
C PHE A 611 -4.38 -0.74 -9.85
N HIS A 612 -4.74 -1.76 -10.63
CA HIS A 612 -3.83 -2.43 -11.55
C HIS A 612 -3.21 -1.47 -12.60
N ILE A 613 -3.94 -0.42 -12.98
CA ILE A 613 -3.44 0.69 -13.82
C ILE A 613 -2.75 1.74 -12.93
N LEU A 614 -3.47 2.25 -11.92
CA LEU A 614 -3.04 3.41 -11.11
C LEU A 614 -1.69 3.20 -10.42
N ARG A 615 -1.38 1.98 -9.98
CA ARG A 615 -0.08 1.63 -9.36
C ARG A 615 1.14 1.97 -10.23
N ASN A 616 0.95 2.11 -11.55
CA ASN A 616 2.00 2.42 -12.51
C ASN A 616 2.14 3.93 -12.80
N ALA A 617 1.59 4.79 -11.93
CA ALA A 617 1.57 6.23 -12.12
C ALA A 617 2.98 6.85 -12.27
N LYS A 618 3.09 7.75 -13.23
CA LYS A 618 4.23 8.63 -13.49
C LYS A 618 3.77 10.09 -13.41
N LEU A 619 4.53 10.92 -12.70
CA LEU A 619 4.27 12.37 -12.63
C LEU A 619 4.56 13.03 -13.98
N ILE A 620 3.61 13.81 -14.50
CA ILE A 620 3.73 14.57 -15.75
C ILE A 620 3.49 16.08 -15.50
N GLY A 621 4.00 16.92 -16.40
CA GLY A 621 3.88 18.37 -16.30
C GLY A 621 4.92 19.03 -15.37
N GLU A 622 4.58 20.21 -14.87
CA GLU A 622 5.51 21.07 -14.12
C GLU A 622 5.07 21.26 -12.66
N THR A 623 5.87 21.99 -11.87
CA THR A 623 5.55 22.20 -10.45
C THR A 623 4.24 22.97 -10.26
N PRO A 624 3.31 22.45 -9.43
CA PRO A 624 2.10 23.20 -9.07
C PRO A 624 2.37 24.45 -8.25
N ALA A 625 3.52 24.56 -7.57
CA ALA A 625 3.90 25.77 -6.83
C ALA A 625 3.92 27.01 -7.70
N LYS A 626 4.17 26.86 -9.01
CA LYS A 626 4.23 27.97 -9.96
C LYS A 626 2.93 28.20 -10.71
N GLY A 627 1.86 27.49 -10.35
CA GLY A 627 0.56 27.61 -11.02
C GLY A 627 0.50 26.87 -12.36
N ASN A 628 1.43 25.96 -12.65
CA ASN A 628 1.50 25.25 -13.93
C ASN A 628 0.66 23.96 -13.92
N VAL A 629 0.21 23.54 -15.09
CA VAL A 629 -0.51 22.27 -15.25
C VAL A 629 0.43 21.09 -14.95
N TYR A 630 -0.10 20.13 -14.22
CA TYR A 630 0.61 18.91 -13.82
C TYR A 630 -0.37 17.74 -13.71
N GLY A 631 0.13 16.54 -13.51
CA GLY A 631 -0.73 15.41 -13.21
C GLY A 631 0.00 14.08 -13.23
N TYR A 632 -0.74 13.01 -13.49
CA TYR A 632 -0.24 11.64 -13.41
C TYR A 632 -0.71 10.82 -14.60
N SER A 633 0.18 10.03 -15.16
CA SER A 633 -0.12 9.09 -16.25
C SER A 633 0.22 7.69 -15.78
N ALA A 634 -0.76 6.79 -15.79
CA ALA A 634 -0.62 5.42 -15.34
C ALA A 634 -1.15 4.47 -16.43
N TRP A 635 -0.40 3.44 -16.77
CA TRP A 635 -0.73 2.52 -17.87
C TRP A 635 -0.50 1.08 -17.46
N ASP A 636 -1.36 0.19 -17.93
CA ASP A 636 -1.16 -1.26 -17.88
C ASP A 636 -1.56 -1.86 -19.23
N GLY A 637 -0.59 -2.39 -19.96
CA GLY A 637 -0.79 -2.93 -21.30
C GLY A 637 -1.37 -1.91 -22.28
N GLY A 638 -2.62 -2.12 -22.70
CA GLY A 638 -3.33 -1.30 -23.69
C GLY A 638 -4.34 -0.32 -23.08
N GLU A 639 -4.40 -0.19 -21.76
CA GLU A 639 -5.29 0.74 -21.06
C GLU A 639 -4.48 1.69 -20.18
N GLY A 640 -5.02 2.90 -19.96
CA GLY A 640 -4.34 3.91 -19.16
C GLY A 640 -5.28 4.94 -18.57
N ILE A 641 -4.85 5.57 -17.49
CA ILE A 641 -5.53 6.67 -16.82
C ILE A 641 -4.58 7.85 -16.75
N VAL A 642 -5.05 9.01 -17.20
CA VAL A 642 -4.31 10.26 -17.19
C VAL A 642 -5.11 11.29 -16.40
N SER A 643 -4.55 11.78 -15.29
CA SER A 643 -5.05 12.95 -14.58
C SER A 643 -4.23 14.18 -14.95
N LEU A 644 -4.90 15.31 -15.10
CA LEU A 644 -4.31 16.65 -15.16
C LEU A 644 -5.04 17.57 -14.20
N ARG A 645 -4.29 18.43 -13.51
CA ARG A 645 -4.83 19.51 -12.69
C ARG A 645 -4.27 20.86 -13.13
N ASN A 646 -5.15 21.84 -13.26
CA ASN A 646 -4.78 23.25 -13.35
C ASN A 646 -4.86 23.88 -11.96
N PRO A 647 -3.75 24.12 -11.25
CA PRO A 647 -3.79 24.73 -9.92
C PRO A 647 -4.07 26.25 -9.95
N ALA A 648 -4.04 26.88 -11.11
CA ALA A 648 -4.21 28.33 -11.25
C ALA A 648 -5.68 28.72 -11.41
N ASN A 649 -5.97 29.97 -11.06
CA ASN A 649 -7.28 30.62 -11.15
C ASN A 649 -7.61 31.18 -12.55
N PHE A 650 -6.85 30.79 -13.59
CA PHE A 650 -7.08 31.16 -14.98
C PHE A 650 -6.95 29.93 -15.89
N VAL A 651 -7.56 30.01 -17.08
CA VAL A 651 -7.57 28.92 -18.06
C VAL A 651 -6.17 28.61 -18.58
N GLN A 652 -5.82 27.33 -18.72
CA GLN A 652 -4.54 26.88 -19.27
C GLN A 652 -4.73 25.81 -20.35
N GLU A 653 -3.84 25.78 -21.33
CA GLU A 653 -3.75 24.68 -22.31
C GLU A 653 -2.61 23.72 -21.93
N TYR A 654 -2.82 22.43 -22.18
CA TYR A 654 -1.78 21.41 -22.00
C TYR A 654 -1.90 20.35 -23.10
N GLU A 655 -0.76 19.91 -23.65
CA GLU A 655 -0.68 18.87 -24.67
C GLU A 655 0.12 17.67 -24.16
N ILE A 656 -0.46 16.48 -24.29
CA ILE A 656 0.16 15.21 -23.94
C ILE A 656 0.53 14.47 -25.22
N THR A 657 1.74 13.92 -25.28
CA THR A 657 2.11 12.91 -26.28
C THR A 657 1.97 11.52 -25.65
N LEU A 658 1.19 10.65 -26.29
CA LEU A 658 0.93 9.28 -25.83
C LEU A 658 2.11 8.37 -26.19
N ASP A 659 3.16 8.39 -25.38
CA ASP A 659 4.38 7.61 -25.62
C ASP A 659 4.92 6.91 -24.37
N ARG A 660 6.05 6.21 -24.55
CA ARG A 660 6.70 5.42 -23.50
C ARG A 660 7.20 6.25 -22.31
N LEU A 661 7.42 7.55 -22.48
CA LEU A 661 7.90 8.42 -21.40
C LEU A 661 6.84 8.62 -20.32
N ILE A 662 5.56 8.56 -20.72
CA ILE A 662 4.42 8.62 -19.80
C ILE A 662 3.81 7.24 -19.51
N GLY A 663 4.46 6.16 -19.94
CA GLY A 663 4.08 4.77 -19.66
C GLY A 663 3.28 4.06 -20.76
N VAL A 664 2.95 4.72 -21.88
CA VAL A 664 2.19 4.09 -22.96
C VAL A 664 3.05 3.01 -23.63
N LYS A 665 2.49 1.80 -23.75
CA LYS A 665 3.14 0.69 -24.45
C LYS A 665 3.32 1.00 -25.93
N GLU A 666 4.51 0.74 -26.46
CA GLU A 666 4.82 0.94 -27.88
C GLU A 666 3.88 0.15 -28.79
N GLY A 667 3.41 0.79 -29.87
CA GLY A 667 2.61 0.15 -30.91
C GLY A 667 1.12 -0.02 -30.59
N VAL A 668 0.64 0.42 -29.42
CA VAL A 668 -0.80 0.43 -29.10
C VAL A 668 -1.57 1.34 -30.07
N LYS A 669 -2.76 0.90 -30.49
CA LYS A 669 -3.65 1.59 -31.44
C LYS A 669 -5.10 1.49 -30.96
N ASP A 670 -6.00 2.20 -31.63
CA ASP A 670 -7.45 2.10 -31.48
C ASP A 670 -7.97 2.41 -30.06
N LEU A 671 -7.33 3.34 -29.37
CA LEU A 671 -7.69 3.76 -28.02
C LEU A 671 -8.88 4.72 -28.04
N SER A 672 -9.97 4.35 -27.37
CA SER A 672 -11.07 5.25 -27.02
C SER A 672 -10.71 6.07 -25.78
N CYS A 673 -11.14 7.32 -25.71
CA CYS A 673 -10.95 8.21 -24.56
C CYS A 673 -12.27 8.48 -23.84
N LEU A 674 -12.37 8.07 -22.57
CA LEU A 674 -13.49 8.35 -21.68
C LEU A 674 -13.07 9.40 -20.65
N GLN A 675 -13.89 10.43 -20.45
CA GLN A 675 -13.66 11.39 -19.37
C GLN A 675 -14.30 10.89 -18.07
N VAL A 676 -13.46 10.63 -17.07
CA VAL A 676 -13.85 10.15 -15.74
C VAL A 676 -14.23 11.32 -14.83
N LEU A 677 -13.49 12.44 -14.94
CA LEU A 677 -13.69 13.67 -14.14
C LEU A 677 -13.33 14.92 -14.98
N PRO A 678 -14.09 16.03 -14.93
CA PRO A 678 -15.46 16.08 -14.44
C PRO A 678 -16.30 15.08 -15.24
N TYR A 679 -17.38 14.59 -14.66
CA TYR A 679 -18.18 13.54 -15.26
C TYR A 679 -18.68 13.92 -16.67
N ALA A 680 -18.52 13.03 -17.65
CA ALA A 680 -19.11 13.18 -18.99
C ALA A 680 -19.84 11.91 -19.42
N ALA A 681 -20.99 12.08 -20.08
CA ALA A 681 -21.86 10.98 -20.47
C ALA A 681 -21.37 10.20 -21.71
N LYS A 682 -20.43 10.73 -22.49
CA LYS A 682 -19.98 10.10 -23.75
C LYS A 682 -18.47 10.27 -23.95
N PRO A 683 -17.81 9.30 -24.62
CA PRO A 683 -16.46 9.48 -25.14
C PRO A 683 -16.37 10.71 -26.05
N ASP A 684 -15.16 11.23 -26.25
CA ASP A 684 -14.93 12.39 -27.13
C ASP A 684 -15.07 12.09 -28.64
N GLY A 685 -15.37 10.83 -28.99
CA GLY A 685 -15.55 10.35 -30.35
C GLY A 685 -14.26 10.20 -31.16
N LYS A 686 -13.09 10.42 -30.55
CA LYS A 686 -11.78 10.30 -31.22
C LYS A 686 -11.15 8.95 -30.91
N THR A 687 -10.22 8.57 -31.79
CA THR A 687 -9.40 7.37 -31.62
C THR A 687 -7.93 7.75 -31.51
N TYR A 688 -7.24 7.19 -30.52
CA TYR A 688 -5.87 7.49 -30.18
C TYR A 688 -4.95 6.29 -30.39
N GLN A 689 -3.64 6.55 -30.50
CA GLN A 689 -2.61 5.54 -30.69
C GLN A 689 -1.28 6.03 -30.12
N TYR A 690 -0.29 5.13 -30.01
CA TYR A 690 1.08 5.48 -29.65
C TYR A 690 1.64 6.60 -30.55
N GLY A 691 2.26 7.60 -29.95
CA GLY A 691 2.73 8.83 -30.60
C GLY A 691 1.63 9.87 -30.89
N GLY A 692 0.36 9.54 -30.64
CA GLY A 692 -0.77 10.46 -30.77
C GLY A 692 -0.71 11.60 -29.74
N ARG A 693 -1.34 12.73 -30.05
CA ARG A 693 -1.36 13.92 -29.19
C ARG A 693 -2.76 14.23 -28.66
N VAL A 694 -2.83 14.61 -27.40
CA VAL A 694 -4.06 15.00 -26.71
C VAL A 694 -3.90 16.42 -26.19
N LYS A 695 -4.57 17.38 -26.83
CA LYS A 695 -4.59 18.78 -26.39
C LYS A 695 -5.85 19.07 -25.59
N LEU A 696 -5.69 19.67 -24.41
CA LEU A 696 -6.76 19.98 -23.48
C LEU A 696 -6.70 21.44 -23.06
N THR A 697 -7.87 22.04 -22.84
CA THR A 697 -8.04 23.35 -22.22
C THR A 697 -8.67 23.13 -20.86
N LEU A 698 -7.97 23.52 -19.81
CA LEU A 698 -8.36 23.32 -18.41
C LEU A 698 -8.87 24.63 -17.82
N ALA A 699 -10.07 24.61 -17.24
CA ALA A 699 -10.64 25.70 -16.48
C ALA A 699 -9.82 25.97 -15.20
N PRO A 700 -10.02 27.15 -14.56
CA PRO A 700 -9.44 27.44 -13.25
C PRO A 700 -9.69 26.29 -12.25
N HIS A 701 -8.65 25.87 -11.51
CA HIS A 701 -8.72 24.82 -10.48
C HIS A 701 -9.23 23.45 -10.96
N GLU A 702 -9.36 23.23 -12.27
CA GLU A 702 -9.95 22.01 -12.81
C GLU A 702 -9.05 20.78 -12.59
N VAL A 703 -9.68 19.67 -12.20
CA VAL A 703 -9.10 18.31 -12.29
C VAL A 703 -9.78 17.57 -13.44
N ARG A 704 -9.00 17.19 -14.45
CA ARG A 704 -9.44 16.42 -15.63
C ARG A 704 -8.82 15.03 -15.58
N ILE A 705 -9.65 13.99 -15.50
CA ILE A 705 -9.21 12.59 -15.55
C ILE A 705 -9.78 11.91 -16.79
N LEU A 706 -8.90 11.31 -17.58
CA LEU A 706 -9.20 10.59 -18.81
C LEU A 706 -8.79 9.13 -18.66
N ARG A 707 -9.62 8.22 -19.16
CA ARG A 707 -9.34 6.78 -19.29
C ARG A 707 -9.21 6.44 -20.77
N PHE A 708 -8.06 5.91 -21.15
CA PHE A 708 -7.75 5.37 -22.46
C PHE A 708 -7.87 3.86 -22.44
N GLY A 709 -8.43 3.27 -23.48
CA GLY A 709 -8.52 1.82 -23.61
C GLY A 709 -9.44 1.39 -24.74
N ALA A 710 -9.76 0.10 -24.77
CA ALA A 710 -10.78 -0.40 -25.68
C ALA A 710 -12.15 0.24 -25.38
N GLN A 711 -12.97 0.42 -26.43
CA GLN A 711 -14.32 0.94 -26.25
C GLN A 711 -15.15 -0.01 -25.38
N LYS A 712 -15.73 0.52 -24.30
CA LYS A 712 -16.71 -0.20 -23.48
C LYS A 712 -18.05 -0.28 -24.22
N LYS A 713 -18.50 -1.50 -24.53
CA LYS A 713 -19.73 -1.76 -25.31
C LYS A 713 -20.88 -2.35 -24.49
N LYS A 714 -20.62 -2.72 -23.24
CA LYS A 714 -21.65 -3.28 -22.36
C LYS A 714 -22.40 -2.14 -21.68
N PRO A 715 -23.72 -2.00 -21.87
CA PRO A 715 -24.49 -0.98 -21.17
C PRO A 715 -24.46 -1.21 -19.66
N ALA A 716 -24.63 -0.13 -18.90
CA ALA A 716 -24.90 -0.22 -17.47
C ALA A 716 -26.14 -1.09 -17.22
N GLN A 717 -26.13 -1.83 -16.11
CA GLN A 717 -27.20 -2.71 -15.67
C GLN A 717 -27.75 -2.22 -14.34
N MET A 718 -29.07 -2.27 -14.18
CA MET A 718 -29.72 -1.96 -12.91
C MET A 718 -29.46 -3.08 -11.91
N ARG A 719 -28.81 -2.74 -10.79
CA ARG A 719 -28.47 -3.65 -9.69
C ARG A 719 -29.63 -3.80 -8.71
N THR A 720 -30.17 -2.67 -8.27
CA THR A 720 -31.25 -2.62 -7.28
C THR A 720 -32.24 -1.52 -7.62
N ALA A 721 -33.49 -1.75 -7.25
CA ALA A 721 -34.56 -0.79 -7.39
C ALA A 721 -35.46 -0.89 -6.15
N LYS A 722 -35.61 0.20 -5.39
CA LYS A 722 -36.38 0.22 -4.13
C LYS A 722 -37.19 1.49 -3.99
N THR A 723 -38.39 1.41 -3.44
CA THR A 723 -39.08 2.62 -2.96
C THR A 723 -38.37 3.18 -1.73
N ILE A 724 -38.16 4.49 -1.68
CA ILE A 724 -37.54 5.19 -0.53
C ILE A 724 -38.51 6.16 0.16
N SER A 725 -39.68 6.37 -0.45
CA SER A 725 -40.80 7.08 0.14
C SER A 725 -42.10 6.65 -0.54
N ASP A 726 -43.22 7.23 -0.13
CA ASP A 726 -44.53 7.05 -0.75
C ASP A 726 -44.64 7.66 -2.17
N ARG A 727 -43.57 8.27 -2.69
CA ARG A 727 -43.53 8.97 -3.97
C ARG A 727 -42.22 8.83 -4.74
N ALA A 728 -41.23 8.12 -4.21
CA ALA A 728 -39.90 8.04 -4.81
C ALA A 728 -39.33 6.63 -4.84
N VAL A 729 -38.65 6.34 -5.93
CA VAL A 729 -37.88 5.12 -6.19
C VAL A 729 -36.41 5.48 -6.30
N CYS A 730 -35.56 4.68 -5.69
CA CYS A 730 -34.12 4.67 -5.85
C CYS A 730 -33.71 3.55 -6.82
N LEU A 731 -33.00 3.92 -7.89
CA LEU A 731 -32.51 3.04 -8.94
C LEU A 731 -30.98 3.06 -8.91
N CYS A 732 -30.33 1.93 -8.64
CA CYS A 732 -28.86 1.84 -8.56
C CYS A 732 -28.31 1.01 -9.71
N PHE A 733 -27.26 1.50 -10.37
CA PHE A 733 -26.63 0.88 -11.54
C PHE A 733 -25.21 0.39 -11.24
N ASP A 734 -24.76 -0.66 -11.92
CA ASP A 734 -23.41 -1.22 -11.79
C ASP A 734 -22.30 -0.32 -12.38
N GLN A 735 -22.69 0.64 -13.21
CA GLN A 735 -21.82 1.61 -13.85
C GLN A 735 -22.45 2.98 -13.73
N ARG A 736 -21.61 4.01 -13.83
CA ARG A 736 -22.10 5.38 -13.80
C ARG A 736 -23.04 5.67 -14.96
N VAL A 737 -24.08 6.45 -14.69
CA VAL A 737 -25.17 6.78 -15.62
C VAL A 737 -25.38 8.28 -15.74
N SER A 738 -26.03 8.72 -16.81
CA SER A 738 -26.39 10.12 -17.04
C SER A 738 -27.90 10.29 -17.14
N ILE A 739 -28.42 11.36 -16.52
CA ILE A 739 -29.83 11.71 -16.55
C ILE A 739 -30.18 12.85 -17.53
N ALA A 740 -29.20 13.38 -18.27
CA ALA A 740 -29.39 14.58 -19.10
C ALA A 740 -30.52 14.42 -20.15
N ASP A 741 -30.59 13.24 -20.77
CA ASP A 741 -31.61 12.87 -21.76
C ASP A 741 -32.44 11.65 -21.28
N ALA A 742 -32.49 11.40 -19.97
CA ALA A 742 -33.14 10.21 -19.43
C ALA A 742 -34.67 10.35 -19.38
N GLN A 743 -35.34 9.25 -19.68
CA GLN A 743 -36.78 9.07 -19.51
C GLN A 743 -37.01 7.95 -18.50
N VAL A 744 -37.64 8.28 -17.39
CA VAL A 744 -38.09 7.29 -16.40
C VAL A 744 -39.58 7.50 -16.18
N LEU A 745 -40.35 6.44 -16.40
CA LEU A 745 -41.79 6.45 -16.14
C LEU A 745 -42.07 5.62 -14.89
N LEU A 746 -42.82 6.18 -13.94
CA LEU A 746 -43.37 5.48 -12.78
C LEU A 746 -44.88 5.36 -12.97
N ASN A 747 -45.37 4.12 -13.08
CA ASN A 747 -46.76 3.81 -13.44
C ASN A 747 -47.22 4.53 -14.73
N GLY A 748 -46.31 4.66 -15.70
CA GLY A 748 -46.54 5.34 -16.98
C GLY A 748 -46.45 6.88 -16.92
N ALA A 749 -46.25 7.48 -15.75
CA ALA A 749 -46.06 8.92 -15.60
C ALA A 749 -44.58 9.30 -15.53
N GLN A 750 -44.19 10.38 -16.19
CA GLN A 750 -42.80 10.88 -16.17
C GLN A 750 -42.38 11.28 -14.75
N ALA A 751 -41.25 10.73 -14.30
CA ALA A 751 -40.65 11.07 -13.01
C ALA A 751 -39.72 12.29 -13.11
N GLU A 752 -39.58 12.99 -11.98
CA GLU A 752 -38.50 13.93 -11.72
C GLU A 752 -37.26 13.17 -11.27
N LEU A 753 -36.10 13.49 -11.83
CA LEU A 753 -34.87 12.72 -11.67
C LEU A 753 -33.79 13.51 -10.94
N THR A 754 -33.20 12.88 -9.93
CA THR A 754 -32.00 13.36 -9.24
C THR A 754 -30.92 12.30 -9.34
N LEU A 755 -29.77 12.65 -9.93
CA LEU A 755 -28.58 11.81 -9.92
C LEU A 755 -27.82 12.05 -8.61
N CYS A 756 -27.61 11.00 -7.82
CA CYS A 756 -26.86 11.04 -6.58
C CYS A 756 -25.37 11.29 -6.80
N ALA A 757 -24.66 11.63 -5.72
CA ALA A 757 -23.25 11.98 -5.78
C ALA A 757 -22.32 10.77 -6.01
N ASP A 758 -22.83 9.54 -6.05
CA ASP A 758 -22.06 8.40 -6.55
C ASP A 758 -22.08 8.30 -8.09
N TYR A 759 -22.96 9.03 -8.78
CA TYR A 759 -23.24 8.88 -10.22
C TYR A 759 -23.73 7.48 -10.65
N HIS A 760 -24.02 6.59 -9.71
CA HIS A 760 -24.58 5.27 -9.93
C HIS A 760 -26.06 5.20 -9.55
N THR A 761 -26.51 6.10 -8.69
CA THR A 761 -27.85 6.07 -8.11
C THR A 761 -28.72 7.21 -8.67
N VAL A 762 -29.91 6.87 -9.15
CA VAL A 762 -30.92 7.81 -9.64
C VAL A 762 -32.15 7.72 -8.75
N ILE A 763 -32.54 8.85 -8.14
CA ILE A 763 -33.81 8.99 -7.45
C ILE A 763 -34.83 9.48 -8.47
N ALA A 764 -35.88 8.70 -8.68
CA ALA A 764 -37.02 9.03 -9.52
C ALA A 764 -38.24 9.29 -8.63
N SER A 765 -38.81 10.50 -8.67
CA SER A 765 -39.96 10.89 -7.87
C SER A 765 -41.17 11.27 -8.74
N CYS A 766 -42.37 11.04 -8.20
CA CYS A 766 -43.63 11.44 -8.82
C CYS A 766 -44.53 12.21 -7.84
N LYS A 767 -45.62 12.79 -8.37
CA LYS A 767 -46.60 13.53 -7.55
C LYS A 767 -47.57 12.60 -6.85
N ASP A 768 -47.98 11.55 -7.54
CA ASP A 768 -48.96 10.58 -7.07
C ASP A 768 -48.34 9.67 -6.01
N VAL A 769 -49.14 9.32 -5.02
CA VAL A 769 -48.74 8.46 -3.90
C VAL A 769 -48.82 7.01 -4.33
N PHE A 770 -47.80 6.24 -4.02
CA PHE A 770 -47.79 4.80 -4.21
C PHE A 770 -48.79 4.12 -3.27
N LEU A 771 -49.52 3.13 -3.78
CA LEU A 771 -50.41 2.34 -2.96
C LEU A 771 -49.59 1.37 -2.10
N PRO A 772 -49.82 1.31 -0.77
CA PRO A 772 -49.13 0.38 0.11
C PRO A 772 -49.19 -1.06 -0.40
N TYR A 773 -48.02 -1.71 -0.44
CA TYR A 773 -47.82 -3.10 -0.86
C TYR A 773 -48.16 -3.39 -2.34
N GLU A 774 -48.44 -2.37 -3.15
CA GLU A 774 -48.54 -2.52 -4.59
C GLU A 774 -47.21 -2.23 -5.28
N ALA A 775 -46.97 -2.89 -6.42
CA ALA A 775 -45.76 -2.71 -7.20
C ALA A 775 -45.87 -1.47 -8.10
N VAL A 776 -44.90 -0.56 -7.97
CA VAL A 776 -44.67 0.53 -8.90
C VAL A 776 -43.99 -0.03 -10.14
N ALA A 777 -44.61 0.14 -11.31
CA ALA A 777 -43.98 -0.19 -12.58
C ALA A 777 -43.03 0.93 -12.98
N ALA A 778 -41.75 0.63 -13.13
CA ALA A 778 -40.72 1.55 -13.59
C ALA A 778 -40.24 1.16 -14.98
N GLU A 779 -40.27 2.11 -15.93
CA GLU A 779 -39.66 1.98 -17.25
C GLU A 779 -38.51 2.99 -17.34
N ILE A 780 -37.30 2.51 -17.63
CA ILE A 780 -36.07 3.30 -17.56
C ILE A 780 -35.41 3.31 -18.94
N SER A 781 -35.16 4.51 -19.46
CA SER A 781 -34.39 4.77 -20.66
C SER A 781 -33.35 5.86 -20.38
N LEU A 782 -32.07 5.51 -20.35
CA LEU A 782 -30.97 6.44 -20.10
C LEU A 782 -29.70 6.04 -20.85
N VAL A 783 -28.58 6.72 -20.59
CA VAL A 783 -27.27 6.37 -21.14
C VAL A 783 -26.21 6.19 -20.05
N ASP A 784 -25.29 5.25 -20.27
CA ASP A 784 -24.09 5.12 -19.45
C ASP A 784 -22.97 6.06 -19.93
N CYS A 785 -21.86 6.16 -19.19
CA CYS A 785 -20.75 7.06 -19.55
C CYS A 785 -19.99 6.68 -20.81
N ALA A 786 -20.08 5.42 -21.23
CA ALA A 786 -19.51 4.99 -22.49
C ALA A 786 -20.42 5.34 -23.69
N GLY A 787 -21.58 5.94 -23.43
CA GLY A 787 -22.58 6.32 -24.42
C GLY A 787 -23.48 5.16 -24.85
N ASN A 788 -23.48 4.04 -24.13
CA ASN A 788 -24.38 2.94 -24.43
C ASN A 788 -25.79 3.27 -23.93
N ALA A 789 -26.80 2.92 -24.72
CA ALA A 789 -28.19 3.03 -24.30
C ALA A 789 -28.53 1.97 -23.26
N VAL A 790 -29.18 2.38 -22.18
CA VAL A 790 -29.70 1.53 -21.12
C VAL A 790 -31.21 1.53 -21.22
N GLN A 791 -31.80 0.34 -21.28
CA GLN A 791 -33.24 0.12 -21.31
C GLN A 791 -33.56 -0.95 -20.28
N GLU A 792 -34.26 -0.58 -19.22
CA GLU A 792 -34.55 -1.45 -18.08
C GLU A 792 -36.01 -1.29 -17.67
N THR A 793 -36.57 -2.33 -17.05
CA THR A 793 -37.90 -2.27 -16.44
C THR A 793 -37.87 -2.94 -15.08
N ALA A 794 -38.59 -2.39 -14.10
CA ALA A 794 -38.73 -3.00 -12.79
C ALA A 794 -40.17 -2.93 -12.27
N ARG A 795 -40.52 -3.87 -11.40
CA ARG A 795 -41.73 -3.84 -10.58
C ARG A 795 -41.29 -3.76 -9.14
N ILE A 796 -41.60 -2.66 -8.48
CA ILE A 796 -40.97 -2.28 -7.22
C ILE A 796 -42.06 -2.12 -6.16
N PRO A 797 -42.24 -3.09 -5.25
CA PRO A 797 -43.25 -2.98 -4.20
C PRO A 797 -42.98 -1.77 -3.29
N TYR A 798 -44.02 -0.98 -3.03
CA TYR A 798 -43.95 0.07 -2.01
C TYR A 798 -44.26 -0.50 -0.63
N TYR A 799 -43.26 -0.52 0.26
CA TYR A 799 -43.41 -0.94 1.65
C TYR A 799 -43.41 0.29 2.57
N PRO A 800 -44.55 0.66 3.20
CA PRO A 800 -44.57 1.71 4.21
C PRO A 800 -43.59 1.38 5.35
N ASP A 801 -42.82 2.39 5.78
CA ASP A 801 -41.77 2.26 6.80
C ASP A 801 -40.73 1.15 6.50
N ASP A 802 -40.57 0.79 5.23
CA ASP A 802 -39.75 -0.32 4.74
C ASP A 802 -40.18 -1.70 5.27
N VAL A 803 -41.38 -1.85 5.84
CA VAL A 803 -41.81 -3.09 6.46
C VAL A 803 -42.44 -4.02 5.42
N ILE A 804 -41.79 -5.16 5.15
CA ILE A 804 -42.36 -6.23 4.33
C ILE A 804 -43.35 -7.05 5.15
N VAL A 805 -42.96 -7.39 6.38
CA VAL A 805 -43.77 -8.19 7.32
C VAL A 805 -43.59 -7.66 8.73
N ARG A 806 -44.69 -7.52 9.48
CA ARG A 806 -44.71 -7.33 10.93
C ARG A 806 -45.86 -8.12 11.52
N VAL A 807 -45.55 -9.22 12.21
CA VAL A 807 -46.57 -10.14 12.73
C VAL A 807 -46.16 -10.73 14.08
N GLN A 808 -47.14 -11.06 14.91
CA GLN A 808 -46.94 -11.91 16.08
C GLN A 808 -46.86 -13.37 15.60
N ALA A 809 -45.70 -13.99 15.74
CA ALA A 809 -45.43 -15.33 15.22
C ALA A 809 -45.05 -16.30 16.34
N GLN A 810 -45.34 -17.58 16.14
CA GLN A 810 -44.91 -18.69 16.98
C GLN A 810 -44.47 -19.86 16.10
N SER A 811 -43.99 -20.95 16.72
CA SER A 811 -43.58 -22.15 16.00
C SER A 811 -44.60 -22.60 14.95
N GLY A 812 -44.15 -22.78 13.70
CA GLY A 812 -44.96 -23.23 12.57
C GLY A 812 -45.76 -22.14 11.86
N ALA A 813 -45.64 -20.87 12.26
CA ALA A 813 -46.40 -19.78 11.64
C ALA A 813 -45.94 -19.48 10.21
N TYR A 814 -46.91 -19.29 9.33
CA TYR A 814 -46.73 -18.69 8.00
C TYR A 814 -46.75 -17.17 8.14
N LEU A 815 -45.75 -16.48 7.60
CA LEU A 815 -45.60 -15.03 7.81
C LEU A 815 -46.02 -14.22 6.57
N ALA A 816 -45.60 -14.63 5.37
CA ALA A 816 -45.96 -13.98 4.11
C ALA A 816 -45.70 -14.87 2.88
N ASP A 817 -46.37 -14.58 1.76
CA ASP A 817 -46.16 -15.23 0.46
C ASP A 817 -44.84 -14.85 -0.21
N SER A 818 -44.36 -13.64 0.05
CA SER A 818 -43.12 -13.09 -0.52
C SER A 818 -42.36 -12.30 0.54
N GLY A 819 -41.04 -12.46 0.56
CA GLY A 819 -40.14 -11.68 1.42
C GLY A 819 -39.17 -10.82 0.62
N VAL A 820 -37.88 -10.94 0.89
CA VAL A 820 -36.82 -10.18 0.22
C VAL A 820 -36.46 -10.78 -1.13
N GLU A 821 -36.01 -9.96 -2.08
CA GLU A 821 -35.59 -10.42 -3.40
C GLU A 821 -34.47 -9.57 -3.99
N GLY A 822 -33.73 -10.15 -4.94
CA GLY A 822 -32.69 -9.45 -5.69
C GLY A 822 -31.41 -9.20 -4.88
N GLU A 823 -30.68 -8.15 -5.24
CA GLU A 823 -29.38 -7.81 -4.66
C GLU A 823 -29.45 -6.86 -3.44
N GLY A 824 -30.66 -6.56 -2.96
CA GLY A 824 -30.89 -5.57 -1.90
C GLY A 824 -30.44 -5.98 -0.49
N ASP A 825 -30.25 -4.96 0.34
CA ASP A 825 -30.08 -5.05 1.79
C ASP A 825 -31.42 -5.27 2.51
N PHE A 826 -31.41 -5.89 3.70
CA PHE A 826 -32.62 -6.17 4.49
C PHE A 826 -32.29 -6.50 5.95
N THR A 827 -33.30 -6.45 6.82
CA THR A 827 -33.16 -6.80 8.25
C THR A 827 -34.33 -7.67 8.71
N VAL A 828 -34.02 -8.73 9.48
CA VAL A 828 -34.99 -9.53 10.22
C VAL A 828 -34.79 -9.29 11.71
N THR A 829 -35.84 -8.87 12.42
CA THR A 829 -35.83 -8.78 13.88
C THR A 829 -36.82 -9.77 14.49
N PHE A 830 -36.42 -10.38 15.60
CA PHE A 830 -37.24 -11.38 16.29
C PHE A 830 -36.76 -11.60 17.74
N PRO A 831 -37.65 -11.97 18.67
CA PRO A 831 -37.26 -12.49 19.97
C PRO A 831 -36.97 -13.98 19.90
N LEU A 832 -36.12 -14.47 20.81
CA LEU A 832 -35.87 -15.89 20.96
C LEU A 832 -35.59 -16.22 22.44
N ALA A 833 -36.27 -17.25 22.93
CA ALA A 833 -35.98 -17.95 24.18
C ALA A 833 -36.00 -19.46 23.88
N THR A 834 -34.83 -20.09 23.77
CA THR A 834 -34.72 -21.51 23.41
C THR A 834 -33.63 -22.22 24.19
N GLN A 835 -33.78 -23.53 24.38
CA GLN A 835 -32.73 -24.44 24.84
C GLN A 835 -32.34 -25.45 23.74
N GLU A 836 -33.03 -25.43 22.60
CA GLU A 836 -32.79 -26.33 21.49
C GLU A 836 -31.50 -25.94 20.74
N ALA A 837 -30.79 -26.95 20.22
CA ALA A 837 -29.66 -26.82 19.31
C ALA A 837 -30.01 -27.51 17.98
N ASP A 838 -29.26 -27.21 16.91
CA ASP A 838 -29.52 -27.71 15.55
C ASP A 838 -30.97 -27.48 15.07
N VAL A 839 -31.48 -26.27 15.32
CA VAL A 839 -32.87 -25.93 15.06
C VAL A 839 -33.02 -24.72 14.13
N MET A 840 -33.87 -24.85 13.11
CA MET A 840 -34.24 -23.74 12.23
C MET A 840 -35.28 -22.85 12.90
N LEU A 841 -35.06 -21.53 12.90
CA LEU A 841 -35.95 -20.55 13.54
C LEU A 841 -36.83 -19.84 12.51
N LEU A 842 -36.21 -19.17 11.55
CA LEU A 842 -36.86 -18.37 10.51
C LEU A 842 -36.22 -18.68 9.16
N THR A 843 -37.03 -18.68 8.12
CA THR A 843 -36.52 -18.90 6.76
C THR A 843 -37.37 -18.20 5.71
N GLN A 844 -36.71 -17.83 4.64
CA GLN A 844 -37.32 -17.66 3.33
C GLN A 844 -36.59 -18.59 2.35
N ASP A 845 -37.35 -19.52 1.77
CA ASP A 845 -36.79 -20.53 0.87
C ASP A 845 -36.07 -19.85 -0.32
N GLY A 846 -34.78 -20.17 -0.50
CA GLY A 846 -33.96 -19.61 -1.58
C GLY A 846 -33.37 -18.20 -1.33
N ALA A 847 -33.59 -17.62 -0.14
CA ALA A 847 -33.03 -16.33 0.23
C ALA A 847 -32.17 -16.40 1.51
N PHE A 848 -32.80 -16.68 2.65
CA PHE A 848 -32.10 -16.68 3.94
C PHE A 848 -32.61 -17.75 4.91
N THR A 849 -31.73 -18.10 5.85
CA THR A 849 -32.02 -18.98 6.98
C THR A 849 -31.44 -18.41 8.26
N ILE A 850 -32.21 -18.46 9.33
CA ILE A 850 -31.78 -18.16 10.69
C ILE A 850 -32.02 -19.39 11.54
N SER A 851 -30.97 -19.92 12.15
CA SER A 851 -30.99 -21.15 12.93
C SER A 851 -30.15 -21.03 14.20
N VAL A 852 -30.32 -21.96 15.13
CA VAL A 852 -29.34 -22.26 16.17
C VAL A 852 -28.57 -23.51 15.74
N ASP A 853 -27.24 -23.45 15.72
CA ASP A 853 -26.40 -24.59 15.34
C ASP A 853 -26.20 -25.59 16.50
N ALA A 854 -25.40 -26.63 16.27
CA ALA A 854 -25.09 -27.67 17.25
C ALA A 854 -24.41 -27.14 18.52
N ASP A 855 -23.65 -26.04 18.40
CA ASP A 855 -22.96 -25.39 19.52
C ASP A 855 -23.86 -24.37 20.24
N GLY A 856 -25.13 -24.28 19.84
CA GLY A 856 -26.09 -23.35 20.43
C GLY A 856 -25.95 -21.91 19.94
N LYS A 857 -25.15 -21.64 18.91
CA LYS A 857 -24.92 -20.30 18.36
C LYS A 857 -25.97 -19.93 17.32
N LEU A 858 -26.32 -18.64 17.26
CA LEU A 858 -27.18 -18.14 16.21
C LEU A 858 -26.39 -18.11 14.89
N ARG A 859 -26.90 -18.83 13.90
CA ARG A 859 -26.39 -18.86 12.54
C ARG A 859 -27.35 -18.12 11.63
N PHE A 860 -26.86 -17.11 10.94
CA PHE A 860 -27.59 -16.38 9.90
C PHE A 860 -26.90 -16.57 8.57
N SER A 861 -27.63 -17.12 7.58
CA SER A 861 -27.12 -17.31 6.23
C SER A 861 -28.02 -16.61 5.22
N ALA A 862 -27.42 -15.93 4.26
CA ALA A 862 -28.13 -15.33 3.12
C ALA A 862 -27.22 -15.44 1.88
N GLY A 863 -27.73 -16.07 0.82
CA GLY A 863 -26.88 -16.51 -0.30
C GLY A 863 -25.74 -17.43 0.19
N GLY A 864 -24.54 -17.23 -0.33
CA GLY A 864 -23.32 -17.94 0.03
C GLY A 864 -22.63 -17.46 1.30
N VAL A 865 -23.14 -16.43 1.99
CA VAL A 865 -22.53 -15.87 3.20
C VAL A 865 -23.22 -16.40 4.45
N THR A 866 -22.44 -16.67 5.50
CA THR A 866 -22.95 -17.10 6.81
C THR A 866 -22.25 -16.32 7.92
N ALA A 867 -23.02 -15.64 8.77
CA ALA A 867 -22.57 -15.09 10.04
C ALA A 867 -22.95 -16.04 11.18
N LEU A 868 -22.09 -16.10 12.21
CA LEU A 868 -22.29 -16.91 13.39
C LEU A 868 -22.07 -16.07 14.64
N SER A 869 -22.97 -16.15 15.62
CA SER A 869 -22.82 -15.43 16.88
C SER A 869 -21.55 -15.85 17.63
N THR A 870 -20.96 -14.92 18.36
CA THR A 870 -19.72 -15.16 19.11
C THR A 870 -19.93 -16.09 20.30
N GLN A 871 -21.16 -16.13 20.83
CA GLN A 871 -21.56 -16.95 21.97
C GLN A 871 -22.83 -17.74 21.67
N ALA A 872 -23.03 -18.82 22.43
CA ALA A 872 -24.28 -19.57 22.41
C ALA A 872 -25.45 -18.70 22.91
N VAL A 873 -26.61 -18.88 22.30
CA VAL A 873 -27.84 -18.12 22.53
C VAL A 873 -28.98 -18.99 23.07
N ASN A 874 -28.80 -20.31 23.12
CA ASN A 874 -29.78 -21.28 23.59
C ASN A 874 -29.75 -21.51 25.12
N ASP A 875 -29.63 -20.42 25.90
CA ASP A 875 -29.62 -20.48 27.37
C ASP A 875 -31.03 -20.40 28.00
N GLY A 876 -32.07 -20.44 27.18
CA GLY A 876 -33.47 -20.30 27.56
C GLY A 876 -33.88 -18.88 27.98
N LYS A 877 -32.97 -17.90 27.95
CA LYS A 877 -33.32 -16.51 28.27
C LYS A 877 -33.90 -15.82 27.05
N GLU A 878 -34.93 -15.00 27.27
CA GLU A 878 -35.46 -14.15 26.23
C GLU A 878 -34.45 -13.08 25.85
N ARG A 879 -34.13 -13.02 24.56
CA ARG A 879 -33.25 -12.03 23.96
C ARG A 879 -33.85 -11.51 22.66
N ARG A 880 -33.46 -10.30 22.27
CA ARG A 880 -33.85 -9.70 20.98
C ARG A 880 -32.70 -9.85 19.98
N PHE A 881 -33.03 -10.28 18.78
CA PHE A 881 -32.08 -10.45 17.70
C PHE A 881 -32.41 -9.57 16.51
N ALA A 882 -31.38 -9.07 15.85
CA ALA A 882 -31.47 -8.57 14.49
C ALA A 882 -30.43 -9.28 13.62
N ALA A 883 -30.87 -9.82 12.49
CA ALA A 883 -30.03 -10.43 11.48
C ALA A 883 -30.22 -9.65 10.17
N LEU A 884 -29.16 -9.07 9.63
CA LEU A 884 -29.28 -8.18 8.47
C LEU A 884 -28.18 -8.42 7.45
N ARG A 885 -28.51 -8.13 6.19
CA ARG A 885 -27.57 -7.99 5.08
C ARG A 885 -27.44 -6.51 4.75
N GLU A 886 -26.22 -5.97 4.80
CA GLU A 886 -25.88 -4.59 4.42
C GLU A 886 -25.81 -4.41 2.90
N LYS A 887 -25.76 -3.14 2.43
CA LYS A 887 -25.62 -2.82 1.00
C LYS A 887 -24.32 -3.33 0.37
N ASN A 888 -23.28 -3.55 1.17
CA ASN A 888 -22.03 -4.15 0.72
C ASN A 888 -22.05 -5.70 0.74
N GLY A 889 -23.20 -6.32 1.06
CA GLY A 889 -23.36 -7.78 1.14
C GLY A 889 -22.90 -8.41 2.45
N MET A 890 -22.37 -7.63 3.40
CA MET A 890 -22.01 -8.13 4.73
C MET A 890 -23.25 -8.58 5.50
N LEU A 891 -23.14 -9.71 6.20
CA LEU A 891 -24.15 -10.15 7.16
C LEU A 891 -23.75 -9.71 8.56
N LYS A 892 -24.71 -9.20 9.33
CA LYS A 892 -24.52 -8.83 10.75
C LYS A 892 -25.55 -9.51 11.65
N ILE A 893 -25.12 -9.85 12.85
CA ILE A 893 -25.95 -10.35 13.95
C ILE A 893 -25.83 -9.38 15.12
N TYR A 894 -26.98 -8.91 15.58
CA TYR A 894 -27.12 -8.13 16.80
C TYR A 894 -27.86 -8.93 17.85
N VAL A 895 -27.42 -8.80 19.10
CA VAL A 895 -28.04 -9.40 20.28
C VAL A 895 -28.30 -8.30 21.29
N ASP A 896 -29.55 -8.13 21.70
CA ASP A 896 -30.01 -7.12 22.66
C ASP A 896 -29.51 -5.71 22.31
N GLY A 897 -29.68 -5.33 21.04
CA GLY A 897 -29.31 -4.00 20.53
C GLY A 897 -27.81 -3.80 20.27
N LYS A 898 -26.95 -4.81 20.48
CA LYS A 898 -25.49 -4.69 20.32
C LYS A 898 -24.98 -5.59 19.22
N LEU A 899 -24.04 -5.08 18.42
CA LEU A 899 -23.35 -5.89 17.41
C LEU A 899 -22.61 -7.05 18.08
N ASP A 900 -22.91 -8.26 17.65
CA ASP A 900 -22.27 -9.48 18.15
C ASP A 900 -21.25 -10.01 17.15
N ALA A 901 -21.64 -10.22 15.89
CA ALA A 901 -20.76 -10.76 14.85
C ALA A 901 -21.16 -10.26 13.46
N SER A 902 -20.19 -10.25 12.55
CA SER A 902 -20.43 -10.02 11.12
C SER A 902 -19.64 -11.02 10.28
N ALA A 903 -20.09 -11.22 9.05
CA ALA A 903 -19.38 -12.00 8.04
C ALA A 903 -19.45 -11.30 6.68
N TYR A 904 -18.34 -11.30 5.97
CA TYR A 904 -18.21 -10.75 4.63
C TYR A 904 -17.42 -11.72 3.76
N CYS A 905 -17.84 -11.88 2.51
CA CYS A 905 -17.11 -12.68 1.53
C CYS A 905 -17.13 -11.99 0.17
N ALA A 906 -15.97 -11.52 -0.30
CA ALA A 906 -15.82 -10.83 -1.57
C ALA A 906 -16.35 -11.63 -2.77
N ALA A 907 -16.31 -12.97 -2.70
CA ALA A 907 -16.78 -13.86 -3.77
C ALA A 907 -18.32 -14.00 -3.84
N HIS A 908 -19.03 -13.64 -2.78
CA HIS A 908 -20.49 -13.78 -2.65
C HIS A 908 -21.17 -12.43 -2.33
N VAL A 909 -20.54 -11.32 -2.70
CA VAL A 909 -21.09 -9.98 -2.47
C VAL A 909 -22.39 -9.83 -3.23
N ASN A 910 -23.43 -9.45 -2.51
CA ASN A 910 -24.73 -9.09 -3.03
C ASN A 910 -25.40 -10.11 -3.96
N GLU A 911 -25.16 -11.41 -3.77
CA GLU A 911 -25.82 -12.45 -4.56
C GLU A 911 -27.35 -12.25 -4.60
N SER A 912 -27.93 -12.41 -5.79
CA SER A 912 -29.36 -12.20 -6.01
C SER A 912 -30.18 -13.26 -5.27
N LEU A 913 -31.07 -12.81 -4.39
CA LEU A 913 -31.93 -13.66 -3.57
C LEU A 913 -33.25 -13.94 -4.27
N ARG A 914 -33.76 -15.16 -4.13
CA ARG A 914 -35.06 -15.54 -4.70
C ARG A 914 -36.20 -15.15 -3.75
N SER A 915 -37.22 -14.52 -4.30
CA SER A 915 -38.49 -14.32 -3.60
C SER A 915 -39.13 -15.67 -3.26
N GLY A 916 -39.80 -15.75 -2.13
CA GLY A 916 -40.45 -16.96 -1.65
C GLY A 916 -41.17 -16.76 -0.32
N PRO A 917 -41.88 -17.80 0.15
CA PRO A 917 -42.64 -17.73 1.39
C PRO A 917 -41.73 -17.56 2.60
N VAL A 918 -42.16 -16.73 3.54
CA VAL A 918 -41.47 -16.48 4.80
C VAL A 918 -42.17 -17.25 5.92
N ALA A 919 -41.42 -18.05 6.67
CA ALA A 919 -41.99 -18.93 7.69
C ALA A 919 -41.19 -18.92 9.00
N ALA A 920 -41.93 -18.99 10.11
CA ALA A 920 -41.39 -19.36 11.41
C ALA A 920 -41.46 -20.87 11.61
N ARG A 921 -40.32 -21.48 11.94
CA ARG A 921 -40.21 -22.91 12.19
C ARG A 921 -40.30 -23.19 13.68
N LYS A 922 -39.23 -22.98 14.45
CA LYS A 922 -39.16 -23.24 15.90
C LYS A 922 -38.89 -21.97 16.70
N LEU A 923 -39.82 -21.02 16.62
CA LEU A 923 -39.76 -19.77 17.37
C LEU A 923 -40.58 -19.88 18.67
N SER A 924 -40.06 -19.34 19.77
CA SER A 924 -40.69 -19.36 21.10
C SER A 924 -41.94 -18.48 21.22
N GLY A 925 -42.18 -17.60 20.25
CA GLY A 925 -43.30 -16.64 20.26
C GLY A 925 -42.82 -15.19 20.33
N GLY A 926 -43.46 -14.29 19.58
CA GLY A 926 -43.29 -12.84 19.68
C GLY A 926 -43.33 -12.11 18.33
N GLU A 927 -43.01 -10.81 18.34
CA GLU A 927 -43.04 -9.99 17.12
C GLU A 927 -41.87 -10.32 16.19
N VAL A 928 -42.16 -10.72 14.95
CA VAL A 928 -41.17 -10.85 13.89
C VAL A 928 -41.38 -9.71 12.89
N CYS A 929 -40.32 -8.96 12.59
CA CYS A 929 -40.32 -7.93 11.55
C CYS A 929 -39.29 -8.26 10.47
N LEU A 930 -39.68 -8.09 9.22
CA LEU A 930 -38.79 -8.12 8.06
C LEU A 930 -38.83 -6.74 7.38
N PHE A 931 -37.68 -6.07 7.34
CA PHE A 931 -37.50 -4.76 6.73
C PHE A 931 -36.79 -4.90 5.38
N ASN A 932 -37.23 -4.13 4.37
CA ASN A 932 -36.61 -4.02 3.05
C ASN A 932 -35.38 -3.09 3.03
N ARG A 933 -34.67 -2.99 4.16
CA ARG A 933 -33.39 -2.27 4.28
C ARG A 933 -32.57 -2.81 5.45
N ALA A 934 -31.27 -2.55 5.43
CA ALA A 934 -30.43 -2.69 6.61
C ALA A 934 -30.75 -1.59 7.63
N LEU A 935 -31.00 -1.97 8.89
CA LEU A 935 -31.10 -1.03 10.00
C LEU A 935 -29.68 -0.68 10.50
N ALA A 936 -29.44 0.59 10.80
CA ALA A 936 -28.20 1.03 11.40
C ALA A 936 -28.06 0.58 12.86
N PHE A 937 -26.84 0.56 13.41
CA PHE A 937 -26.59 0.13 14.80
C PHE A 937 -27.37 0.97 15.83
N ASP A 938 -27.54 2.27 15.58
CA ASP A 938 -28.26 3.21 16.43
C ASP A 938 -29.78 3.15 16.28
N GLU A 939 -30.28 2.53 15.20
CA GLU A 939 -31.69 2.17 15.05
C GLU A 939 -31.99 0.86 15.78
N ILE A 940 -31.09 -0.14 15.71
CA ILE A 940 -31.24 -1.44 16.36
C ILE A 940 -31.09 -1.34 17.89
N ALA A 941 -30.32 -0.37 18.38
CA ALA A 941 -30.12 -0.15 19.81
C ALA A 941 -31.34 0.48 20.52
N LYS A 942 -32.30 1.03 19.76
CA LYS A 942 -33.55 1.62 20.28
C LYS A 942 -34.62 0.54 20.40
#